data_AF-A3ZMZ1-F1
#
_entry.id   AF-A3ZMZ1-F1
#
_cell.length_a   1.000
_cell.length_b   1.000
_cell.length_c   1.000
_cell.angle_alpha   90.00
_cell.angle_beta   90.00
_cell.angle_gamma   90.00
#
_symmetry.space_group_name_H-M   'P 1'
#
loop_
_entity.id
_entity.type
_entity.pdbx_description
1 polymer ?
#
loop_
_entity_poly.entity_id
_entity_poly.type
_entity_poly.pdbx_seq_one_letter_code
_entity_poly.pdbx_strand_id
1 'polypeptide(L)'
;MAAPAKRPSKHHVFLLWSNDTVKECREVRKFFKEFNKTVVKPQFGVTFEIIDHCFDTDDHGHPGAVPSKDLLEKAKETLALTIGLGSDNEASLNPYTKETAQHELDIVLESAEQTQLHQCVWFMRNDHNGNREDLAGEMYDLLRLPSGLKPNRVEMYEPQDDFKELLMRVVGKMLTAKDRPWTVSEDEANLSALEAARRQKMQQLVELGIDPWGQRFDDQMAIADVRAREAEIVETTETQGGKEITSFAGPKVRIAGRIVLMRPTGKLVFADLRDRTGRIQIFIGQNQVGERNWQIAQCLDLADIIGVDGELRKTKTGELTIFVEQLHFLTKTLDPPPEKHKGLTDPELRQRMRYLDLAHTDGAIERFVKRTEIVKSIRKTLADQNFIEIEGPTLHAIAGGAAARPFITHHNALGMELYMRIALELHLKRLLVGGMERVFELGRVYRNEGISPKHNPEFTMLEVYQAYGDYRSMMDLTEAVISGAINAIGASFELPYGETMVNFAPPFERRTYAELFQENTGVDPTDDAAVKRYAINLGLETEGKHPDVIRNEIFEEKVEDQLKGPIFVMDYPASICPLTKRKTDNPAVAERFELFINGMEVANAYTELNDPDLQDKLFRTQLDGQADEDSMAKMDHDFIRALRNGMPPAGGLGIGIDRLVMLLTNTQTIREIILFPLLRHEASHE
;
A
#
# COMPACT_ATOMS: atom_id res chain seq x y z
N MET A 1 -6.05 -23.65 -26.07
CA MET A 1 -5.07 -22.58 -26.40
C MET A 1 -3.71 -23.23 -26.60
N ALA A 2 -2.95 -22.76 -27.59
CA ALA A 2 -1.64 -23.31 -27.95
C ALA A 2 -0.66 -23.23 -26.76
N ALA A 3 0.31 -24.14 -26.69
CA ALA A 3 1.44 -24.03 -25.77
C ALA A 3 2.03 -22.61 -25.87
N PRO A 4 2.48 -22.00 -24.75
CA PRO A 4 3.12 -20.70 -24.82
C PRO A 4 4.24 -20.77 -25.86
N ALA A 5 4.16 -19.92 -26.88
CA ALA A 5 5.10 -19.92 -27.99
C ALA A 5 6.50 -19.82 -27.41
N LYS A 6 7.37 -20.78 -27.77
CA LYS A 6 8.73 -20.83 -27.26
C LYS A 6 9.41 -19.52 -27.64
N ARG A 7 9.83 -18.75 -26.64
CA ARG A 7 10.42 -17.42 -26.84
C ARG A 7 11.59 -17.52 -27.83
N PRO A 8 11.65 -16.67 -28.88
CA PRO A 8 12.74 -16.70 -29.83
C PRO A 8 14.07 -16.41 -29.12
N SER A 9 15.06 -17.26 -29.33
CA SER A 9 16.43 -17.00 -28.84
C SER A 9 17.19 -16.00 -29.72
N LYS A 10 16.58 -15.62 -30.85
CA LYS A 10 17.13 -14.70 -31.85
C LYS A 10 16.11 -13.65 -32.23
N HIS A 11 16.54 -12.41 -32.28
CA HIS A 11 15.80 -11.26 -32.78
C HIS A 11 16.59 -10.60 -33.92
N HIS A 12 15.89 -9.91 -34.82
CA HIS A 12 16.51 -9.28 -35.98
C HIS A 12 16.52 -7.75 -35.83
N VAL A 13 17.57 -7.13 -36.36
CA VAL A 13 17.73 -5.68 -36.45
C VAL A 13 17.92 -5.32 -37.90
N PHE A 14 17.05 -4.47 -38.44
CA PHE A 14 17.18 -3.99 -39.80
C PHE A 14 18.06 -2.74 -39.82
N LEU A 15 19.14 -2.75 -40.60
CA LEU A 15 20.07 -1.63 -40.72
C LEU A 15 20.02 -1.07 -42.14
N LEU A 16 19.45 0.13 -42.27
CA LEU A 16 19.34 0.90 -43.50
C LEU A 16 20.42 1.98 -43.51
N TRP A 17 21.19 2.09 -44.59
CA TRP A 17 22.27 3.08 -44.68
C TRP A 17 22.58 3.48 -46.13
N SER A 18 23.32 4.57 -46.30
CA SER A 18 23.76 5.18 -47.57
C SER A 18 25.29 5.17 -47.68
N ASN A 19 25.86 5.30 -48.87
CA ASN A 19 27.32 5.19 -49.07
C ASN A 19 28.14 6.25 -48.31
N ASP A 20 27.55 7.38 -47.98
CA ASP A 20 28.15 8.44 -47.16
C ASP A 20 28.14 8.12 -45.64
N THR A 21 27.42 7.08 -45.20
CA THR A 21 27.33 6.61 -43.80
C THR A 21 28.00 5.23 -43.58
N VAL A 22 28.89 4.80 -44.48
CA VAL A 22 29.64 3.52 -44.39
C VAL A 22 30.39 3.37 -43.06
N LYS A 23 30.93 4.47 -42.52
CA LYS A 23 31.70 4.43 -41.26
C LYS A 23 30.78 4.05 -40.09
N GLU A 24 29.60 4.64 -40.03
CA GLU A 24 28.59 4.43 -39.00
C GLU A 24 27.95 3.06 -39.12
N CYS A 25 27.68 2.59 -40.33
CA CYS A 25 27.25 1.22 -40.58
C CYS A 25 28.24 0.20 -39.97
N ARG A 26 29.57 0.43 -40.13
CA ARG A 26 30.58 -0.43 -39.49
C ARG A 26 30.54 -0.36 -37.97
N GLU A 27 30.27 0.81 -37.39
CA GLU A 27 30.15 0.97 -35.94
C GLU A 27 28.89 0.30 -35.39
N VAL A 28 27.74 0.37 -36.08
CA VAL A 28 26.53 -0.39 -35.69
C VAL A 28 26.80 -1.90 -35.67
N ARG A 29 27.49 -2.43 -36.69
CA ARG A 29 27.87 -3.85 -36.75
C ARG A 29 28.79 -4.25 -35.59
N LYS A 30 29.77 -3.42 -35.26
CA LYS A 30 30.66 -3.64 -34.10
C LYS A 30 29.88 -3.59 -32.79
N PHE A 31 29.00 -2.60 -32.64
CA PHE A 31 28.12 -2.43 -31.49
C PHE A 31 27.32 -3.70 -31.22
N PHE A 32 26.57 -4.24 -32.20
CA PHE A 32 25.76 -5.43 -31.94
C PHE A 32 26.59 -6.69 -31.67
N LYS A 33 27.77 -6.81 -32.27
CA LYS A 33 28.70 -7.92 -31.98
C LYS A 33 29.18 -7.87 -30.52
N GLU A 34 29.51 -6.68 -30.02
CA GLU A 34 29.93 -6.47 -28.63
C GLU A 34 28.73 -6.60 -27.67
N PHE A 35 27.65 -5.88 -27.92
CA PHE A 35 26.41 -5.83 -27.14
C PHE A 35 25.78 -7.22 -26.94
N ASN A 36 25.71 -8.05 -27.99
CA ASN A 36 25.27 -9.44 -27.85
C ASN A 36 26.15 -10.25 -26.90
N LYS A 37 27.47 -10.05 -26.96
CA LYS A 37 28.43 -10.81 -26.16
C LYS A 37 28.46 -10.37 -24.71
N THR A 38 28.38 -9.06 -24.45
CA THR A 38 28.66 -8.48 -23.13
C THR A 38 27.40 -8.12 -22.34
N VAL A 39 26.27 -7.86 -23.00
CA VAL A 39 25.04 -7.38 -22.36
C VAL A 39 23.91 -8.39 -22.56
N VAL A 40 23.46 -8.57 -23.79
CA VAL A 40 22.15 -9.20 -24.05
C VAL A 40 22.15 -10.70 -23.81
N LYS A 41 23.15 -11.44 -24.31
CA LYS A 41 23.20 -12.89 -24.12
C LYS A 41 23.42 -13.28 -22.66
N PRO A 42 24.31 -12.61 -21.89
CA PRO A 42 24.44 -12.87 -20.46
C PRO A 42 23.21 -12.48 -19.63
N GLN A 43 22.54 -11.38 -19.94
CA GLN A 43 21.43 -10.86 -19.12
C GLN A 43 20.06 -11.45 -19.49
N PHE A 44 19.81 -11.71 -20.77
CA PHE A 44 18.48 -12.03 -21.29
C PHE A 44 18.42 -13.33 -22.11
N GLY A 45 19.56 -13.98 -22.35
CA GLY A 45 19.63 -15.26 -23.07
C GLY A 45 19.29 -15.19 -24.57
N VAL A 46 19.19 -13.99 -25.16
CA VAL A 46 18.87 -13.78 -26.59
C VAL A 46 20.05 -13.15 -27.35
N THR A 47 19.96 -13.15 -28.69
CA THR A 47 20.93 -12.47 -29.57
C THR A 47 20.24 -11.69 -30.68
N PHE A 48 20.79 -10.54 -31.07
CA PHE A 48 20.33 -9.71 -32.19
C PHE A 48 21.16 -9.95 -33.45
N GLU A 49 20.52 -10.25 -34.57
CA GLU A 49 21.15 -10.49 -35.86
C GLU A 49 20.83 -9.33 -36.82
N ILE A 50 21.86 -8.70 -37.39
CA ILE A 50 21.67 -7.56 -38.30
C ILE A 50 21.32 -8.09 -39.70
N ILE A 51 20.23 -7.57 -40.25
CA ILE A 51 19.88 -7.65 -41.66
C ILE A 51 20.19 -6.27 -42.24
N ASP A 52 21.14 -6.23 -43.16
CA ASP A 52 21.79 -5.01 -43.60
C ASP A 52 21.40 -4.67 -45.04
N HIS A 53 21.07 -3.40 -45.30
CA HIS A 53 20.64 -2.94 -46.61
C HIS A 53 21.14 -1.52 -46.92
N CYS A 54 21.87 -1.37 -48.02
CA CYS A 54 22.26 -0.06 -48.55
C CYS A 54 21.19 0.41 -49.55
N PHE A 55 20.68 1.63 -49.38
CA PHE A 55 19.62 2.17 -50.25
C PHE A 55 20.13 3.02 -51.42
N ASP A 56 21.45 3.19 -51.56
CA ASP A 56 22.04 3.88 -52.71
C ASP A 56 22.02 3.03 -53.98
N THR A 57 22.09 3.70 -55.14
CA THR A 57 22.23 3.03 -56.43
C THR A 57 23.64 2.48 -56.65
N ASP A 58 23.78 1.39 -57.41
CA ASP A 58 25.07 0.91 -57.87
C ASP A 58 25.74 1.89 -58.85
N ASP A 59 27.00 1.63 -59.23
CA ASP A 59 27.78 2.44 -60.18
C ASP A 59 27.16 2.54 -61.59
N HIS A 60 26.04 1.86 -61.84
CA HIS A 60 25.27 1.84 -63.08
C HIS A 60 23.88 2.47 -62.94
N GLY A 61 23.56 3.04 -61.78
CA GLY A 61 22.28 3.69 -61.52
C GLY A 61 21.13 2.72 -61.22
N HIS A 62 21.41 1.43 -61.00
CA HIS A 62 20.39 0.49 -60.54
C HIS A 62 20.19 0.64 -59.03
N PRO A 63 18.96 0.46 -58.51
CA PRO A 63 18.71 0.45 -57.07
C PRO A 63 19.57 -0.58 -56.34
N GLY A 64 20.04 -0.25 -55.14
CA GLY A 64 20.73 -1.20 -54.27
C GLY A 64 19.91 -2.49 -54.06
N ALA A 65 20.59 -3.64 -54.11
CA ALA A 65 19.96 -4.95 -54.02
C ALA A 65 19.22 -5.12 -52.68
N VAL A 66 17.92 -5.41 -52.73
CA VAL A 66 17.08 -5.63 -51.54
C VAL A 66 17.47 -6.95 -50.85
N PRO A 67 17.35 -7.08 -49.50
CA PRO A 67 17.67 -8.33 -48.83
C PRO A 67 16.86 -9.48 -49.42
N SER A 68 17.45 -10.68 -49.46
CA SER A 68 16.77 -11.82 -50.08
C SER A 68 15.45 -12.11 -49.37
N LYS A 69 14.46 -12.56 -50.15
CA LYS A 69 13.14 -12.97 -49.64
C LYS A 69 13.24 -13.96 -48.46
N ASP A 70 14.16 -14.91 -48.54
CA ASP A 70 14.41 -15.89 -47.47
C ASP A 70 14.91 -15.29 -46.15
N LEU A 71 15.60 -14.15 -46.21
CA LEU A 71 16.09 -13.41 -45.03
C LEU A 71 14.96 -12.57 -44.40
N LEU A 72 14.16 -11.91 -45.24
CA LEU A 72 13.01 -11.13 -44.83
C LEU A 72 11.96 -12.02 -44.13
N GLU A 73 11.66 -13.19 -44.68
CA GLU A 73 10.64 -14.08 -44.11
C GLU A 73 11.05 -14.68 -42.75
N LYS A 74 12.36 -14.80 -42.47
CA LYS A 74 12.87 -15.23 -41.15
C LYS A 74 12.75 -14.15 -40.07
N ALA A 75 12.71 -12.87 -40.47
CA ALA A 75 12.62 -11.74 -39.56
C ALA A 75 11.18 -11.34 -39.22
N LYS A 76 10.19 -11.83 -39.98
CA LYS A 76 8.78 -11.46 -39.91
C LYS A 76 8.15 -11.43 -38.52
N GLU A 77 8.51 -12.38 -37.65
CA GLU A 77 7.99 -12.49 -36.28
C GLU A 77 9.00 -12.07 -35.21
N THR A 78 10.21 -11.66 -35.60
CA THR A 78 11.34 -11.45 -34.67
C THR A 78 12.09 -10.14 -34.89
N LEU A 79 11.62 -9.29 -35.80
CA LEU A 79 12.17 -7.96 -36.05
C LEU A 79 11.92 -7.05 -34.84
N ALA A 80 12.99 -6.70 -34.13
CA ALA A 80 12.93 -5.94 -32.89
C ALA A 80 13.20 -4.44 -33.08
N LEU A 81 14.00 -4.09 -34.08
CA LEU A 81 14.47 -2.73 -34.28
C LEU A 81 14.82 -2.49 -35.75
N THR A 82 14.51 -1.31 -36.27
CA THR A 82 15.12 -0.76 -37.48
C THR A 82 16.00 0.44 -37.12
N ILE A 83 17.19 0.50 -37.70
CA ILE A 83 18.14 1.60 -37.62
C ILE A 83 18.32 2.18 -39.02
N GLY A 84 17.93 3.42 -39.23
CA GLY A 84 18.27 4.21 -40.42
C GLY A 84 19.51 5.05 -40.17
N LEU A 85 20.42 5.12 -41.14
CA LEU A 85 21.58 6.00 -41.15
C LEU A 85 21.50 6.89 -42.40
N GLY A 86 21.62 8.21 -42.22
CA GLY A 86 21.64 9.17 -43.31
C GLY A 86 22.48 10.41 -42.99
N SER A 87 22.67 11.27 -43.98
CA SER A 87 23.34 12.57 -43.82
C SER A 87 22.55 13.69 -44.53
N ASP A 88 22.88 14.94 -44.23
CA ASP A 88 22.31 16.12 -44.90
C ASP A 88 22.92 16.45 -46.28
N ASN A 89 23.73 15.55 -46.82
CA ASN A 89 24.32 15.68 -48.15
C ASN A 89 23.30 15.35 -49.25
N GLU A 90 22.81 16.38 -49.96
CA GLU A 90 21.81 16.21 -51.03
C GLU A 90 22.28 15.33 -52.20
N ALA A 91 23.60 15.11 -52.36
CA ALA A 91 24.14 14.28 -53.44
C ALA A 91 23.94 12.76 -53.23
N SER A 92 23.57 12.31 -52.03
CA SER A 92 23.33 10.90 -51.70
C SER A 92 21.84 10.51 -51.65
N LEU A 93 20.93 11.46 -51.90
CA LEU A 93 19.49 11.25 -51.77
C LEU A 93 18.82 10.93 -53.11
N ASN A 94 19.02 9.72 -53.63
CA ASN A 94 18.32 9.26 -54.84
C ASN A 94 17.05 8.46 -54.43
N PRO A 95 15.86 8.77 -54.99
CA PRO A 95 14.61 8.12 -54.59
C PRO A 95 14.60 6.62 -54.93
N TYR A 96 14.14 5.81 -53.98
CA TYR A 96 13.92 4.38 -54.16
C TYR A 96 12.92 4.16 -55.31
N THR A 97 13.28 3.37 -56.33
CA THR A 97 12.34 3.06 -57.43
C THR A 97 11.57 1.79 -57.11
N LYS A 98 10.24 1.91 -57.20
CA LYS A 98 9.27 0.82 -57.06
C LYS A 98 9.54 -0.25 -58.13
N GLU A 99 10.24 -1.33 -57.81
CA GLU A 99 9.94 -2.62 -58.45
C GLU A 99 10.46 -3.84 -57.67
N THR A 100 9.56 -4.83 -57.55
CA THR A 100 9.71 -6.23 -57.09
C THR A 100 10.11 -6.55 -55.65
N ALA A 101 10.72 -5.66 -54.87
CA ALA A 101 11.15 -6.01 -53.50
C ALA A 101 10.54 -5.15 -52.37
N GLN A 102 9.81 -4.09 -52.73
CA GLN A 102 8.99 -3.31 -51.81
C GLN A 102 7.92 -4.19 -51.11
N HIS A 103 7.28 -5.09 -51.86
CA HIS A 103 6.15 -5.89 -51.37
C HIS A 103 6.53 -6.85 -50.23
N GLU A 104 7.70 -7.49 -50.29
CA GLU A 104 8.16 -8.41 -49.24
C GLU A 104 8.62 -7.65 -47.99
N LEU A 105 9.22 -6.47 -48.18
CA LEU A 105 9.57 -5.57 -47.08
C LEU A 105 8.30 -5.02 -46.41
N ASP A 106 7.28 -4.64 -47.18
CA ASP A 106 5.97 -4.22 -46.67
C ASP A 106 5.32 -5.35 -45.85
N ILE A 107 5.37 -6.61 -46.31
CA ILE A 107 4.84 -7.77 -45.55
C ILE A 107 5.56 -7.97 -44.22
N VAL A 108 6.89 -7.84 -44.19
CA VAL A 108 7.68 -7.97 -42.95
C VAL A 108 7.40 -6.83 -41.99
N LEU A 109 7.27 -5.60 -42.49
CA LEU A 109 6.98 -4.42 -41.69
C LEU A 109 5.54 -4.43 -41.15
N GLU A 110 4.55 -4.80 -41.97
CA GLU A 110 3.17 -4.99 -41.53
C GLU A 110 3.07 -6.08 -40.44
N SER A 111 3.82 -7.18 -40.60
CA SER A 111 3.89 -8.23 -39.57
C SER A 111 4.61 -7.76 -38.30
N ALA A 112 5.68 -6.97 -38.42
CA ALA A 112 6.41 -6.43 -37.30
C ALA A 112 5.58 -5.41 -36.51
N GLU A 113 4.80 -4.56 -37.19
CA GLU A 113 3.83 -3.64 -36.58
C GLU A 113 2.77 -4.39 -35.77
N GLN A 114 2.27 -5.53 -36.26
CA GLN A 114 1.32 -6.38 -35.54
C GLN A 114 1.89 -6.99 -34.25
N THR A 115 3.21 -7.16 -34.16
CA THR A 115 3.82 -7.68 -32.92
C THR A 115 3.90 -6.64 -31.79
N GLN A 116 3.75 -5.34 -32.10
CA GLN A 116 3.98 -4.21 -31.17
C GLN A 116 5.40 -4.15 -30.57
N LEU A 117 6.35 -4.97 -31.05
CA LEU A 117 7.73 -5.04 -30.53
C LEU A 117 8.70 -4.13 -31.27
N HIS A 118 8.38 -3.80 -32.52
CA HIS A 118 9.25 -3.10 -33.45
C HIS A 118 9.36 -1.62 -33.11
N GLN A 119 10.58 -1.09 -33.16
CA GLN A 119 10.85 0.34 -33.10
C GLN A 119 11.77 0.74 -34.25
N CYS A 120 11.62 1.96 -34.75
CA CYS A 120 12.42 2.52 -35.83
C CYS A 120 13.15 3.77 -35.35
N VAL A 121 14.47 3.77 -35.44
CA VAL A 121 15.33 4.90 -35.06
C VAL A 121 16.18 5.31 -36.23
N TRP A 122 16.28 6.61 -36.48
CA TRP A 122 17.13 7.16 -37.51
C TRP A 122 18.25 7.99 -36.88
N PHE A 123 19.49 7.78 -37.33
CA PHE A 123 20.64 8.61 -36.99
C PHE A 123 21.04 9.43 -38.21
N MET A 124 21.10 10.74 -38.01
CA MET A 124 21.26 11.72 -39.08
C MET A 124 22.51 12.56 -38.85
N ARG A 125 23.50 12.42 -39.73
CA ARG A 125 24.75 13.19 -39.66
C ARG A 125 24.54 14.59 -40.25
N ASN A 126 24.90 15.61 -39.48
CA ASN A 126 24.89 17.00 -39.92
C ASN A 126 26.26 17.36 -40.50
N ASP A 127 26.47 17.21 -41.82
CA ASP A 127 27.78 17.49 -42.43
C ASP A 127 27.98 18.99 -42.71
N HIS A 128 26.93 19.82 -42.71
CA HIS A 128 26.98 21.20 -43.19
C HIS A 128 26.70 22.29 -42.14
N ASN A 129 26.61 21.97 -40.84
CA ASN A 129 26.34 22.94 -39.75
C ASN A 129 25.08 23.81 -39.99
N GLY A 130 24.09 23.27 -40.70
CA GLY A 130 22.82 23.96 -40.98
C GLY A 130 21.77 23.63 -39.93
N ASN A 131 20.97 24.62 -39.51
CA ASN A 131 19.81 24.38 -38.62
C ASN A 131 18.64 23.82 -39.46
N ARG A 132 18.64 22.52 -39.76
CA ARG A 132 17.55 21.84 -40.49
C ARG A 132 16.73 20.98 -39.51
N GLU A 133 15.76 21.59 -38.84
CA GLU A 133 14.94 20.96 -37.80
C GLU A 133 14.03 19.82 -38.30
N ASP A 134 13.83 19.62 -39.62
CA ASP A 134 12.97 18.55 -40.16
C ASP A 134 13.63 17.69 -41.27
N LEU A 135 14.96 17.59 -41.24
CA LEU A 135 15.75 16.89 -42.27
C LEU A 135 15.36 15.40 -42.43
N ALA A 136 14.97 14.73 -41.34
CA ALA A 136 14.62 13.32 -41.36
C ALA A 136 13.21 13.04 -41.91
N GLY A 137 12.24 13.93 -41.66
CA GLY A 137 10.91 13.86 -42.26
C GLY A 137 10.98 14.08 -43.76
N GLU A 138 11.73 15.10 -44.18
CA GLU A 138 12.01 15.38 -45.60
C GLU A 138 12.72 14.20 -46.28
N MET A 139 13.74 13.60 -45.67
CA MET A 139 14.42 12.42 -46.23
C MET A 139 13.53 11.19 -46.33
N TYR A 140 12.71 10.92 -45.32
CA TYR A 140 11.77 9.81 -45.34
C TYR A 140 10.78 9.94 -46.52
N ASP A 141 10.24 11.15 -46.72
CA ASP A 141 9.33 11.46 -47.83
C ASP A 141 10.05 11.44 -49.20
N LEU A 142 11.30 11.92 -49.25
CA LEU A 142 12.12 11.99 -50.47
C LEU A 142 12.60 10.59 -50.94
N LEU A 143 12.93 9.70 -50.01
CA LEU A 143 13.31 8.31 -50.28
C LEU A 143 12.11 7.40 -50.57
N ARG A 144 10.87 7.87 -50.38
CA ARG A 144 9.61 7.12 -50.62
C ARG A 144 9.56 5.78 -49.90
N LEU A 145 10.00 5.77 -48.65
CA LEU A 145 10.05 4.53 -47.86
C LEU A 145 8.64 4.06 -47.44
N PRO A 146 8.46 2.74 -47.21
CA PRO A 146 7.25 2.18 -46.60
C PRO A 146 6.87 2.87 -45.29
N SER A 147 5.56 2.95 -45.01
CA SER A 147 4.99 3.52 -43.77
C SER A 147 5.61 2.95 -42.49
N GLY A 148 5.88 1.64 -42.47
CA GLY A 148 6.48 0.96 -41.31
C GLY A 148 7.96 1.25 -41.07
N LEU A 149 8.60 2.03 -41.94
CA LEU A 149 9.96 2.54 -41.74
C LEU A 149 10.00 3.99 -41.27
N LYS A 150 8.84 4.61 -41.04
CA LYS A 150 8.78 5.96 -40.47
C LYS A 150 9.43 5.95 -39.08
N PRO A 151 10.45 6.80 -38.83
CA PRO A 151 11.13 6.81 -37.54
C PRO A 151 10.17 7.11 -36.41
N ASN A 152 10.23 6.32 -35.34
CA ASN A 152 9.68 6.70 -34.04
C ASN A 152 10.57 7.74 -33.35
N ARG A 153 11.86 7.75 -33.69
CA ARG A 153 12.88 8.63 -33.11
C ARG A 153 13.94 8.98 -34.15
N VAL A 154 14.39 10.23 -34.12
CA VAL A 154 15.49 10.73 -34.94
C VAL A 154 16.55 11.30 -34.01
N GLU A 155 17.81 10.93 -34.23
CA GLU A 155 18.96 11.43 -33.48
C GLU A 155 19.93 12.11 -34.46
N MET A 156 20.05 13.43 -34.33
CA MET A 156 21.06 14.20 -35.05
C MET A 156 22.41 14.07 -34.35
N TYR A 157 23.49 14.00 -35.12
CA TYR A 157 24.85 14.02 -34.59
C TYR A 157 25.81 14.69 -35.58
N GLU A 158 26.92 15.19 -35.05
CA GLU A 158 27.98 15.84 -35.82
C GLU A 158 29.11 14.84 -36.14
N PRO A 159 29.91 15.04 -37.22
CA PRO A 159 30.98 14.12 -37.60
C PRO A 159 32.06 13.88 -36.52
N GLN A 160 32.22 14.81 -35.58
CA GLN A 160 33.13 14.71 -34.44
C GLN A 160 32.58 13.95 -33.23
N ASP A 161 31.28 13.66 -33.20
CA ASP A 161 30.65 13.01 -32.05
C ASP A 161 31.05 11.53 -31.93
N ASP A 162 31.10 11.01 -30.70
CA ASP A 162 31.31 9.58 -30.47
C ASP A 162 30.03 8.79 -30.80
N PHE A 163 29.96 8.33 -32.05
CA PHE A 163 28.83 7.56 -32.54
C PHE A 163 28.60 6.25 -31.77
N LYS A 164 29.65 5.64 -31.19
CA LYS A 164 29.52 4.42 -30.38
C LYS A 164 28.78 4.72 -29.07
N GLU A 165 29.15 5.81 -28.40
CA GLU A 165 28.45 6.26 -27.19
C GLU A 165 26.98 6.58 -27.49
N LEU A 166 26.73 7.23 -28.62
CA LEU A 166 25.39 7.54 -29.09
C LEU A 166 24.54 6.28 -29.30
N LEU A 167 25.09 5.24 -29.95
CA LEU A 167 24.42 3.95 -30.13
C LEU A 167 24.09 3.28 -28.78
N MET A 168 25.01 3.28 -27.82
CA MET A 168 24.73 2.74 -26.48
C MET A 168 23.63 3.52 -25.77
N ARG A 169 23.66 4.85 -25.84
CA ARG A 169 22.67 5.73 -25.19
C ARG A 169 21.27 5.52 -25.76
N VAL A 170 21.14 5.31 -27.06
CA VAL A 170 19.86 5.24 -27.76
C VAL A 170 19.43 3.78 -27.93
N VAL A 171 20.15 3.03 -28.75
CA VAL A 171 19.83 1.64 -29.08
C VAL A 171 20.00 0.71 -27.88
N GLY A 172 21.09 0.88 -27.11
CA GLY A 172 21.35 0.07 -25.92
C GLY A 172 20.21 0.19 -24.91
N LYS A 173 19.84 1.41 -24.51
CA LYS A 173 18.70 1.66 -23.60
C LYS A 173 17.39 1.09 -24.15
N MET A 174 17.10 1.30 -25.44
CA MET A 174 15.87 0.81 -26.06
C MET A 174 15.77 -0.72 -26.00
N LEU A 175 16.86 -1.45 -26.24
CA LEU A 175 16.84 -2.92 -26.26
C LEU A 175 16.93 -3.56 -24.88
N THR A 176 17.41 -2.83 -23.86
CA THR A 176 17.43 -3.31 -22.46
C THR A 176 16.28 -2.77 -21.61
N ALA A 177 15.33 -2.06 -22.21
CA ALA A 177 14.16 -1.56 -21.48
C ALA A 177 13.33 -2.72 -20.91
N LYS A 178 12.76 -2.52 -19.71
CA LYS A 178 12.07 -3.58 -18.96
C LYS A 178 10.76 -4.05 -19.59
N ASP A 179 10.19 -3.23 -20.47
CA ASP A 179 8.97 -3.48 -21.23
C ASP A 179 9.19 -4.40 -22.44
N ARG A 180 10.45 -4.76 -22.73
CA ARG A 180 10.75 -5.68 -23.83
C ARG A 180 10.35 -7.12 -23.45
N PRO A 181 9.78 -7.90 -24.38
CA PRO A 181 9.46 -9.32 -24.14
C PRO A 181 10.72 -10.15 -23.79
N TRP A 182 11.86 -9.64 -24.24
CA TRP A 182 13.24 -9.79 -23.80
C TRP A 182 13.64 -9.86 -22.32
N THR A 183 13.05 -8.98 -21.54
CA THR A 183 13.66 -8.47 -20.32
C THR A 183 12.88 -8.86 -19.06
N VAL A 184 11.79 -9.61 -19.25
CA VAL A 184 11.05 -10.33 -18.21
C VAL A 184 12.00 -11.22 -17.42
N SER A 185 11.97 -11.10 -16.09
CA SER A 185 12.80 -11.87 -15.17
C SER A 185 12.43 -13.36 -15.14
N GLU A 186 13.35 -14.22 -14.69
CA GLU A 186 13.03 -15.65 -14.50
C GLU A 186 11.88 -15.85 -13.49
N ASP A 187 11.78 -14.99 -12.48
CA ASP A 187 10.71 -15.03 -11.47
C ASP A 187 9.34 -14.70 -12.07
N GLU A 188 9.24 -13.67 -12.90
CA GLU A 188 8.00 -13.33 -13.63
C GLU A 188 7.60 -14.44 -14.63
N ALA A 189 8.59 -15.05 -15.30
CA ALA A 189 8.33 -16.18 -16.18
C ALA A 189 7.81 -17.40 -15.42
N ASN A 190 8.36 -17.68 -14.22
CA ASN A 190 7.89 -18.75 -13.34
C ASN A 190 6.49 -18.48 -12.80
N LEU A 191 6.19 -17.24 -12.38
CA LEU A 191 4.85 -16.83 -11.95
C LEU A 191 3.83 -17.00 -13.08
N SER A 192 4.18 -16.59 -14.30
CA SER A 192 3.33 -16.77 -15.48
C SER A 192 3.07 -18.27 -15.77
N ALA A 193 4.08 -19.13 -15.60
CA ALA A 193 3.91 -20.58 -15.76
C ALA A 193 2.98 -21.19 -14.69
N LEU A 194 3.10 -20.73 -13.43
CA LEU A 194 2.21 -21.17 -12.34
C LEU A 194 0.77 -20.71 -12.55
N GLU A 195 0.57 -19.47 -13.00
CA GLU A 195 -0.74 -18.94 -13.36
C GLU A 195 -1.34 -19.73 -14.54
N ALA A 196 -0.56 -20.03 -15.57
CA ALA A 196 -1.01 -20.83 -16.71
C ALA A 196 -1.47 -22.24 -16.29
N ALA A 197 -0.73 -22.90 -15.37
CA ALA A 197 -1.13 -24.19 -14.82
C ALA A 197 -2.45 -24.10 -14.01
N ARG A 198 -2.63 -23.03 -13.22
CA ARG A 198 -3.88 -22.78 -12.49
C ARG A 198 -5.05 -22.53 -13.43
N ARG A 199 -4.84 -21.79 -14.53
CA ARG A 199 -5.84 -21.58 -15.59
C ARG A 199 -6.20 -22.86 -16.32
N GLN A 200 -5.24 -23.78 -16.52
CA GLN A 200 -5.54 -25.08 -17.09
C GLN A 200 -6.47 -25.90 -16.17
N LYS A 201 -6.18 -25.95 -14.87
CA LYS A 201 -7.06 -26.62 -13.89
C LYS A 201 -8.43 -25.95 -13.78
N MET A 202 -8.49 -24.63 -13.88
CA MET A 202 -9.76 -23.89 -13.97
C MET A 202 -10.58 -24.36 -15.17
N GLN A 203 -9.96 -24.50 -16.35
CA GLN A 203 -10.65 -24.97 -17.55
C GLN A 203 -11.17 -26.41 -17.38
N GLN A 204 -10.41 -27.27 -16.71
CA GLN A 204 -10.86 -28.63 -16.38
C GLN A 204 -12.12 -28.62 -15.49
N LEU A 205 -12.23 -27.70 -14.53
CA LEU A 205 -13.44 -27.52 -13.73
C LEU A 205 -14.65 -27.13 -14.62
N VAL A 206 -14.45 -26.20 -15.55
CA VAL A 206 -15.49 -25.79 -16.52
C VAL A 206 -15.94 -26.97 -17.37
N GLU A 207 -15.01 -27.80 -17.85
CA GLU A 207 -15.30 -29.01 -18.64
C GLU A 207 -16.09 -30.06 -17.83
N LEU A 208 -15.93 -30.10 -16.51
CA LEU A 208 -16.72 -30.93 -15.59
C LEU A 208 -18.13 -30.35 -15.30
N GLY A 209 -18.46 -29.20 -15.87
CA GLY A 209 -19.69 -28.45 -15.61
C GLY A 209 -19.70 -27.80 -14.22
N ILE A 210 -18.53 -27.48 -13.67
CA ILE A 210 -18.38 -26.78 -12.40
C ILE A 210 -18.03 -25.32 -12.69
N ASP A 211 -18.76 -24.39 -12.07
CA ASP A 211 -18.44 -22.98 -12.08
C ASP A 211 -17.19 -22.73 -11.21
N PRO A 212 -16.04 -22.32 -11.78
CA PRO A 212 -14.81 -22.09 -11.00
C PRO A 212 -14.90 -20.87 -10.07
N TRP A 213 -15.97 -20.09 -10.17
CA TRP A 213 -16.25 -18.92 -9.34
C TRP A 213 -17.37 -19.16 -8.32
N GLY A 214 -17.91 -20.38 -8.29
CA GLY A 214 -18.86 -20.83 -7.29
C GLY A 214 -20.19 -20.09 -7.31
N GLN A 215 -21.03 -20.41 -6.35
CA GLN A 215 -22.34 -19.80 -6.14
C GLN A 215 -22.59 -19.67 -4.64
N ARG A 216 -23.77 -19.14 -4.28
CA ARG A 216 -24.25 -19.10 -2.90
C ARG A 216 -24.09 -20.46 -2.21
N PHE A 217 -23.46 -20.48 -1.03
CA PHE A 217 -23.20 -21.69 -0.25
C PHE A 217 -23.80 -21.56 1.16
N ASP A 218 -25.06 -21.98 1.28
CA ASP A 218 -25.84 -21.87 2.52
C ASP A 218 -25.49 -22.96 3.54
N ASP A 219 -25.97 -22.76 4.78
CA ASP A 219 -25.91 -23.68 5.92
C ASP A 219 -24.49 -24.13 6.33
N GLN A 220 -23.47 -23.37 5.93
CA GLN A 220 -22.11 -23.60 6.36
C GLN A 220 -21.92 -23.19 7.83
N MET A 221 -21.18 -24.01 8.57
CA MET A 221 -20.80 -23.77 9.96
C MET A 221 -19.42 -23.14 10.03
N ALA A 222 -19.23 -22.22 10.97
CA ALA A 222 -17.89 -21.72 11.26
C ALA A 222 -17.01 -22.87 11.79
N ILE A 223 -15.73 -22.86 11.40
CA ILE A 223 -14.79 -23.92 11.77
C ILE A 223 -14.64 -24.04 13.29
N ALA A 224 -14.63 -22.93 14.03
CA ALA A 224 -14.58 -22.97 15.50
C ALA A 224 -15.79 -23.72 16.10
N ASP A 225 -16.99 -23.51 15.55
CA ASP A 225 -18.21 -24.19 16.00
C ASP A 225 -18.14 -25.69 15.68
N VAL A 226 -17.60 -26.07 14.52
CA VAL A 226 -17.35 -27.48 14.20
C VAL A 226 -16.35 -28.10 15.16
N ARG A 227 -15.26 -27.40 15.49
CA ARG A 227 -14.26 -27.88 16.45
C ARG A 227 -14.85 -28.07 17.85
N ALA A 228 -15.75 -27.19 18.28
CA ALA A 228 -16.43 -27.30 19.57
C ALA A 228 -17.29 -28.57 19.71
N ARG A 229 -17.62 -29.24 18.60
CA ARG A 229 -18.39 -30.49 18.55
C ARG A 229 -17.53 -31.76 18.67
N GLU A 230 -16.25 -31.63 19.04
CA GLU A 230 -15.34 -32.77 19.23
C GLU A 230 -15.91 -33.82 20.20
N ALA A 231 -16.63 -33.38 21.24
CA ALA A 231 -17.24 -34.27 22.23
C ALA A 231 -18.35 -35.18 21.68
N GLU A 232 -18.88 -34.88 20.48
CA GLU A 232 -19.88 -35.71 19.80
C GLU A 232 -19.26 -36.91 19.06
N ILE A 233 -17.93 -37.03 19.02
CA ILE A 233 -17.23 -38.14 18.38
C ILE A 233 -17.23 -39.37 19.29
N VAL A 234 -17.80 -40.47 18.80
CA VAL A 234 -17.85 -41.76 19.46
C VAL A 234 -16.71 -42.64 18.93
N GLU A 235 -15.91 -43.17 19.85
CA GLU A 235 -14.87 -44.16 19.59
C GLU A 235 -15.40 -45.57 19.86
N THR A 236 -15.32 -46.44 18.84
CA THR A 236 -15.73 -47.84 18.94
C THR A 236 -14.56 -48.73 18.53
N THR A 237 -14.11 -49.59 19.43
CA THR A 237 -13.05 -50.58 19.16
C THR A 237 -13.64 -51.98 19.08
N GLU A 238 -13.46 -52.63 17.93
CA GLU A 238 -13.93 -53.99 17.69
C GLU A 238 -12.77 -54.92 17.33
N THR A 239 -12.83 -56.19 17.77
CA THR A 239 -11.84 -57.21 17.39
C THR A 239 -12.30 -57.94 16.13
N GLN A 240 -11.66 -57.66 15.00
CA GLN A 240 -11.89 -58.36 13.73
C GLN A 240 -10.66 -59.18 13.33
N GLY A 241 -10.81 -60.50 13.23
CA GLY A 241 -9.72 -61.40 12.84
C GLY A 241 -8.50 -61.39 13.77
N GLY A 242 -8.71 -61.14 15.07
CA GLY A 242 -7.62 -61.07 16.07
C GLY A 242 -6.85 -59.75 16.10
N LYS A 243 -7.29 -58.74 15.34
CA LYS A 243 -6.78 -57.36 15.41
C LYS A 243 -7.85 -56.44 15.98
N GLU A 244 -7.45 -55.57 16.89
CA GLU A 244 -8.29 -54.46 17.35
C GLU A 244 -8.36 -53.38 16.25
N ILE A 245 -9.58 -53.02 15.87
CA ILE A 245 -9.88 -51.97 14.90
C ILE A 245 -10.69 -50.91 15.64
N THR A 246 -10.06 -49.75 15.85
CA THR A 246 -10.73 -48.56 16.39
C THR A 246 -11.32 -47.75 15.25
N SER A 247 -12.60 -47.40 15.39
CA SER A 247 -13.36 -46.56 14.48
C SER A 247 -13.90 -45.35 15.22
N PHE A 248 -13.96 -44.21 14.54
CA PHE A 248 -14.52 -42.97 15.07
C PHE A 248 -15.72 -42.59 14.22
N ALA A 249 -16.85 -42.32 14.85
CA ALA A 249 -18.06 -41.80 14.21
C ALA A 249 -18.41 -40.46 14.85
N GLY A 250 -18.81 -39.47 14.06
CA GLY A 250 -19.13 -38.15 14.60
C GLY A 250 -20.16 -37.40 13.78
N PRO A 251 -20.39 -36.12 14.09
CA PRO A 251 -21.47 -35.37 13.46
C PRO A 251 -21.18 -35.06 11.99
N LYS A 252 -22.26 -34.98 11.20
CA LYS A 252 -22.21 -34.40 9.86
C LYS A 252 -22.06 -32.89 9.96
N VAL A 253 -21.18 -32.35 9.14
CA VAL A 253 -20.84 -30.93 9.11
C VAL A 253 -20.70 -30.46 7.68
N ARG A 254 -21.05 -29.18 7.47
CA ARG A 254 -20.88 -28.45 6.22
C ARG A 254 -20.04 -27.23 6.52
N ILE A 255 -18.89 -27.08 5.87
CA ILE A 255 -18.01 -25.93 6.08
C ILE A 255 -17.54 -25.35 4.75
N ALA A 256 -17.04 -24.12 4.77
CA ALA A 256 -16.29 -23.55 3.68
C ALA A 256 -15.01 -22.88 4.18
N GLY A 257 -13.98 -22.84 3.35
CA GLY A 257 -12.74 -22.19 3.72
C GLY A 257 -11.71 -22.17 2.60
N ARG A 258 -10.66 -21.39 2.84
CA ARG A 258 -9.47 -21.32 1.98
C ARG A 258 -8.55 -22.49 2.29
N ILE A 259 -8.04 -23.16 1.25
CA ILE A 259 -6.99 -24.17 1.40
C ILE A 259 -5.68 -23.46 1.76
N VAL A 260 -5.24 -23.60 3.01
CA VAL A 260 -3.98 -23.02 3.52
C VAL A 260 -2.83 -24.02 3.54
N LEU A 261 -3.15 -25.31 3.41
CA LEU A 261 -2.17 -26.38 3.31
C LEU A 261 -2.77 -27.55 2.52
N MET A 262 -1.99 -28.18 1.65
CA MET A 262 -2.43 -29.32 0.86
C MET A 262 -1.31 -30.34 0.69
N ARG A 263 -1.64 -31.63 0.82
CA ARG A 263 -0.75 -32.79 0.77
C ARG A 263 -1.40 -33.90 -0.06
N PRO A 264 -1.22 -33.91 -1.40
CA PRO A 264 -1.68 -35.02 -2.24
C PRO A 264 -0.76 -36.23 -2.08
N THR A 265 -1.32 -37.43 -1.96
CA THR A 265 -0.56 -38.69 -1.84
C THR A 265 -1.35 -39.82 -2.51
N GLY A 266 -0.99 -40.14 -3.76
CA GLY A 266 -1.67 -41.18 -4.54
C GLY A 266 -3.17 -40.88 -4.71
N LYS A 267 -4.02 -41.71 -4.11
CA LYS A 267 -5.50 -41.60 -4.17
C LYS A 267 -6.12 -40.86 -2.98
N LEU A 268 -5.28 -40.14 -2.22
CA LEU A 268 -5.66 -39.40 -1.02
C LEU A 268 -5.18 -37.96 -1.11
N VAL A 269 -5.97 -37.03 -0.58
CA VAL A 269 -5.56 -35.63 -0.36
C VAL A 269 -5.89 -35.26 1.08
N PHE A 270 -4.89 -34.80 1.82
CA PHE A 270 -5.11 -34.08 3.07
C PHE A 270 -4.97 -32.59 2.79
N ALA A 271 -5.89 -31.79 3.28
CA ALA A 271 -5.80 -30.33 3.20
C ALA A 271 -6.24 -29.70 4.52
N ASP A 272 -5.78 -28.49 4.79
CA ASP A 272 -6.25 -27.71 5.91
C ASP A 272 -7.06 -26.53 5.35
N LEU A 273 -8.32 -26.43 5.78
CA LEU A 273 -9.18 -25.30 5.45
C LEU A 273 -9.13 -24.27 6.57
N ARG A 274 -9.09 -22.99 6.19
CA ARG A 274 -9.16 -21.85 7.10
C ARG A 274 -10.35 -20.96 6.76
N ASP A 275 -11.09 -20.58 7.78
CA ASP A 275 -12.09 -19.51 7.73
C ASP A 275 -11.71 -18.41 8.75
N ARG A 276 -12.61 -17.45 9.01
CA ARG A 276 -12.36 -16.36 9.96
C ARG A 276 -12.22 -16.81 11.43
N THR A 277 -12.64 -18.03 11.75
CA THR A 277 -12.75 -18.55 13.13
C THR A 277 -11.69 -19.60 13.47
N GLY A 278 -11.05 -20.21 12.47
CA GLY A 278 -9.93 -21.10 12.71
C GLY A 278 -9.56 -21.98 11.53
N ARG A 279 -8.88 -23.09 11.85
CA ARG A 279 -8.38 -24.07 10.89
C ARG A 279 -8.86 -25.47 11.24
N ILE A 280 -9.17 -26.28 10.23
CA ILE A 280 -9.48 -27.71 10.39
C ILE A 280 -8.93 -28.53 9.22
N GLN A 281 -8.47 -29.75 9.52
CA GLN A 281 -8.03 -30.69 8.50
C GLN A 281 -9.25 -31.30 7.79
N ILE A 282 -9.14 -31.50 6.48
CA ILE A 282 -10.04 -32.29 5.66
C ILE A 282 -9.29 -33.46 5.03
N PHE A 283 -10.00 -34.56 4.84
CA PHE A 283 -9.50 -35.76 4.17
C PHE A 283 -10.40 -36.10 2.97
N ILE A 284 -9.77 -36.24 1.80
CA ILE A 284 -10.43 -36.57 0.55
C ILE A 284 -9.81 -37.87 0.01
N GLY A 285 -10.56 -38.96 -0.01
CA GLY A 285 -10.14 -40.22 -0.63
C GLY A 285 -10.96 -40.57 -1.86
N GLN A 286 -10.34 -41.00 -2.96
CA GLN A 286 -11.04 -41.33 -4.22
C GLN A 286 -12.22 -42.28 -4.00
N ASN A 287 -12.03 -43.34 -3.22
CA ASN A 287 -13.08 -44.33 -2.93
C ASN A 287 -14.24 -43.76 -2.11
N GLN A 288 -13.99 -42.72 -1.31
CA GLN A 288 -14.98 -42.10 -0.44
C GLN A 288 -15.84 -41.10 -1.22
N VAL A 289 -15.21 -40.20 -1.98
CA VAL A 289 -15.91 -39.10 -2.65
C VAL A 289 -16.46 -39.48 -4.03
N GLY A 290 -16.01 -40.59 -4.59
CA GLY A 290 -16.38 -41.04 -5.94
C GLY A 290 -15.68 -40.25 -7.05
N GLU A 291 -15.90 -40.68 -8.30
CA GLU A 291 -15.11 -40.21 -9.44
C GLU A 291 -15.27 -38.71 -9.72
N ARG A 292 -16.49 -38.18 -9.70
CA ARG A 292 -16.75 -36.76 -10.00
C ARG A 292 -16.06 -35.83 -9.00
N ASN A 293 -16.21 -36.09 -7.70
CA ASN A 293 -15.54 -35.29 -6.66
C ASN A 293 -14.02 -35.50 -6.69
N TRP A 294 -13.55 -36.69 -7.07
CA TRP A 294 -12.12 -36.93 -7.24
C TRP A 294 -11.51 -36.10 -8.38
N GLN A 295 -12.21 -35.97 -9.51
CA GLN A 295 -11.79 -35.08 -10.60
C GLN A 295 -11.72 -33.62 -10.15
N ILE A 296 -12.67 -33.16 -9.32
CA ILE A 296 -12.61 -31.83 -8.69
C ILE A 296 -11.38 -31.72 -7.76
N ALA A 297 -11.12 -32.74 -6.93
CA ALA A 297 -9.99 -32.78 -6.02
C ALA A 297 -8.63 -32.67 -6.73
N GLN A 298 -8.52 -33.24 -7.94
CA GLN A 298 -7.31 -33.15 -8.78
C GLN A 298 -7.08 -31.74 -9.35
N CYS A 299 -8.14 -30.92 -9.43
CA CYS A 299 -8.08 -29.53 -9.90
C CYS A 299 -7.80 -28.53 -8.77
N LEU A 300 -7.77 -28.96 -7.50
CA LEU A 300 -7.48 -28.09 -6.37
C LEU A 300 -6.03 -27.58 -6.41
N ASP A 301 -5.85 -26.35 -5.96
CA ASP A 301 -4.58 -25.73 -5.65
C ASP A 301 -4.60 -25.08 -4.27
N LEU A 302 -3.41 -24.80 -3.75
CA LEU A 302 -3.25 -23.96 -2.57
C LEU A 302 -3.92 -22.60 -2.81
N ALA A 303 -4.56 -22.07 -1.77
CA ALA A 303 -5.36 -20.86 -1.73
C ALA A 303 -6.74 -20.93 -2.39
N ASP A 304 -7.12 -21.99 -3.11
CA ASP A 304 -8.50 -22.15 -3.59
C ASP A 304 -9.49 -22.14 -2.42
N ILE A 305 -10.70 -21.64 -2.68
CA ILE A 305 -11.79 -21.63 -1.71
C ILE A 305 -12.75 -22.76 -2.08
N ILE A 306 -13.05 -23.61 -1.11
CA ILE A 306 -13.95 -24.75 -1.29
C ILE A 306 -14.93 -24.88 -0.14
N GLY A 307 -16.07 -25.49 -0.43
CA GLY A 307 -17.01 -26.02 0.54
C GLY A 307 -16.90 -27.54 0.61
N VAL A 308 -17.14 -28.11 1.78
CA VAL A 308 -17.22 -29.57 1.98
C VAL A 308 -18.42 -29.93 2.83
N ASP A 309 -19.10 -31.00 2.43
CA ASP A 309 -19.92 -31.79 3.36
C ASP A 309 -19.12 -33.02 3.76
N GLY A 310 -19.18 -33.37 5.04
CA GLY A 310 -18.50 -34.56 5.52
C GLY A 310 -18.81 -34.88 6.97
N GLU A 311 -18.03 -35.80 7.52
CA GLU A 311 -18.17 -36.25 8.90
C GLU A 311 -16.95 -35.87 9.72
N LEU A 312 -17.19 -35.23 10.86
CA LEU A 312 -16.14 -34.90 11.82
C LEU A 312 -15.70 -36.15 12.56
N ARG A 313 -14.43 -36.53 12.45
CA ARG A 313 -13.83 -37.69 13.13
C ARG A 313 -12.41 -37.37 13.57
N LYS A 314 -11.76 -38.31 14.27
CA LYS A 314 -10.33 -38.27 14.54
C LYS A 314 -9.57 -39.20 13.58
N THR A 315 -8.39 -38.79 13.16
CA THR A 315 -7.45 -39.72 12.51
C THR A 315 -6.82 -40.65 13.54
N LYS A 316 -6.02 -41.62 13.06
CA LYS A 316 -5.23 -42.50 13.95
C LYS A 316 -4.22 -41.74 14.83
N THR A 317 -3.83 -40.52 14.45
CA THR A 317 -2.94 -39.67 15.25
C THR A 317 -3.71 -38.78 16.23
N GLY A 318 -5.05 -38.91 16.29
CA GLY A 318 -5.91 -38.09 17.12
C GLY A 318 -6.29 -36.73 16.51
N GLU A 319 -5.81 -36.40 15.30
CA GLU A 319 -6.08 -35.11 14.66
C GLU A 319 -7.55 -34.99 14.23
N LEU A 320 -8.20 -33.92 14.64
CA LEU A 320 -9.59 -33.63 14.29
C LEU A 320 -9.71 -33.34 12.79
N THR A 321 -10.49 -34.13 12.07
CA THR A 321 -10.54 -34.13 10.60
C THR A 321 -11.95 -34.33 10.08
N ILE A 322 -12.33 -33.56 9.06
CA ILE A 322 -13.57 -33.80 8.31
C ILE A 322 -13.26 -34.77 7.17
N PHE A 323 -13.88 -35.95 7.23
CA PHE A 323 -13.83 -36.93 6.16
C PHE A 323 -14.85 -36.54 5.10
N VAL A 324 -14.38 -36.03 3.97
CA VAL A 324 -15.20 -35.38 2.95
C VAL A 324 -16.06 -36.41 2.22
N GLU A 325 -17.34 -36.11 2.09
CA GLU A 325 -18.32 -36.89 1.33
C GLU A 325 -18.68 -36.20 0.02
N GLN A 326 -18.79 -34.86 0.06
CA GLN A 326 -19.09 -34.03 -1.10
C GLN A 326 -18.15 -32.82 -1.16
N LEU A 327 -17.57 -32.57 -2.34
CA LEU A 327 -16.77 -31.38 -2.62
C LEU A 327 -17.61 -30.35 -3.37
N HIS A 328 -17.48 -29.09 -2.97
CA HIS A 328 -18.06 -27.94 -3.63
C HIS A 328 -16.95 -26.95 -3.96
N PHE A 329 -16.65 -26.78 -5.24
CA PHE A 329 -15.67 -25.79 -5.65
C PHE A 329 -16.30 -24.39 -5.59
N LEU A 330 -15.68 -23.45 -4.87
CA LEU A 330 -16.24 -22.11 -4.67
C LEU A 330 -15.44 -21.02 -5.37
N THR A 331 -14.12 -21.04 -5.35
CA THR A 331 -13.33 -20.02 -6.05
C THR A 331 -11.94 -20.52 -6.40
N LYS A 332 -11.56 -20.33 -7.67
CA LYS A 332 -10.21 -20.61 -8.14
C LYS A 332 -9.28 -19.45 -7.82
N THR A 333 -8.09 -19.75 -7.32
CA THR A 333 -7.01 -18.77 -7.19
C THR A 333 -6.08 -18.90 -8.39
N LEU A 334 -5.93 -17.81 -9.15
CA LEU A 334 -5.09 -17.76 -10.34
C LEU A 334 -3.64 -17.40 -10.01
N ASP A 335 -3.43 -16.49 -9.08
CA ASP A 335 -2.10 -16.15 -8.59
C ASP A 335 -1.62 -17.16 -7.54
N PRO A 336 -0.37 -17.62 -7.60
CA PRO A 336 0.17 -18.45 -6.54
C PRO A 336 0.25 -17.64 -5.22
N PRO A 337 -0.13 -18.23 -4.07
CA PRO A 337 0.08 -17.57 -2.79
C PRO A 337 1.58 -17.44 -2.48
N PRO A 338 1.97 -16.55 -1.55
CA PRO A 338 3.35 -16.39 -1.11
C PRO A 338 4.00 -17.72 -0.67
N GLU A 339 5.30 -17.90 -0.90
CA GLU A 339 6.01 -19.14 -0.58
C GLU A 339 5.84 -19.56 0.89
N LYS A 340 5.47 -20.82 1.10
CA LYS A 340 5.14 -21.41 2.42
C LYS A 340 6.21 -21.25 3.50
N HIS A 341 7.49 -21.17 3.13
CA HIS A 341 8.62 -21.07 4.08
C HIS A 341 9.07 -19.64 4.36
N LYS A 342 8.76 -18.69 3.46
CA LYS A 342 9.06 -17.28 3.65
C LYS A 342 7.85 -16.51 4.19
N GLY A 343 6.64 -16.98 3.94
CA GLY A 343 5.42 -16.24 4.23
C GLY A 343 5.38 -14.90 3.50
N LEU A 344 4.38 -14.09 3.78
CA LEU A 344 4.43 -12.66 3.44
C LEU A 344 5.11 -11.94 4.61
N THR A 345 6.42 -12.15 4.80
CA THR A 345 7.15 -11.50 5.92
C THR A 345 7.51 -10.06 5.65
N ASP A 346 7.61 -9.68 4.38
CA ASP A 346 7.91 -8.31 3.98
C ASP A 346 6.81 -7.36 4.50
N PRO A 347 7.13 -6.45 5.45
CA PRO A 347 6.13 -5.58 6.06
C PRO A 347 5.44 -4.66 5.06
N GLU A 348 6.11 -4.26 3.98
CA GLU A 348 5.56 -3.40 2.95
C GLU A 348 4.59 -4.19 2.06
N LEU A 349 4.97 -5.40 1.61
CA LEU A 349 4.06 -6.24 0.81
C LEU A 349 2.82 -6.65 1.62
N ARG A 350 2.94 -6.88 2.94
CA ARG A 350 1.78 -7.10 3.82
C ARG A 350 0.81 -5.92 3.84
N GLN A 351 1.33 -4.70 3.81
CA GLN A 351 0.54 -3.48 3.80
C GLN A 351 -0.10 -3.24 2.43
N ARG A 352 0.63 -3.50 1.33
CA ARG A 352 0.14 -3.37 -0.06
C ARG A 352 -0.92 -4.42 -0.38
N MET A 353 -0.64 -5.67 -0.04
CA MET A 353 -1.51 -6.82 -0.31
C MET A 353 -2.18 -7.28 0.98
N ARG A 354 -2.91 -6.38 1.66
CA ARG A 354 -3.60 -6.70 2.92
C ARG A 354 -4.48 -7.94 2.81
N TYR A 355 -5.10 -8.19 1.67
CA TYR A 355 -5.90 -9.39 1.43
C TYR A 355 -5.08 -10.68 1.53
N LEU A 356 -3.81 -10.69 1.11
CA LEU A 356 -2.90 -11.82 1.32
C LEU A 356 -2.43 -11.91 2.76
N ASP A 357 -2.12 -10.78 3.40
CA ASP A 357 -1.76 -10.75 4.82
C ASP A 357 -2.87 -11.34 5.70
N LEU A 358 -4.12 -10.92 5.49
CA LEU A 358 -5.28 -11.47 6.20
C LEU A 358 -5.48 -12.96 5.95
N ALA A 359 -5.20 -13.43 4.74
CA ALA A 359 -5.39 -14.84 4.36
C ALA A 359 -4.28 -15.77 4.88
N HIS A 360 -3.05 -15.27 4.99
CA HIS A 360 -1.85 -16.10 5.17
C HIS A 360 -1.06 -15.81 6.46
N THR A 361 -1.30 -14.68 7.12
CA THR A 361 -0.64 -14.35 8.39
C THR A 361 -1.53 -14.70 9.58
N ASP A 362 -0.98 -15.46 10.52
CA ASP A 362 -1.67 -15.77 11.78
C ASP A 362 -1.78 -14.51 12.67
N GLY A 363 -2.91 -14.34 13.36
CA GLY A 363 -3.15 -13.17 14.21
C GLY A 363 -3.64 -11.92 13.46
N ALA A 364 -3.50 -11.85 12.13
CA ALA A 364 -3.83 -10.65 11.37
C ALA A 364 -5.33 -10.32 11.44
N ILE A 365 -6.21 -11.30 11.19
CA ILE A 365 -7.67 -11.13 11.31
C ILE A 365 -8.05 -10.83 12.77
N GLU A 366 -7.48 -11.57 13.72
CA GLU A 366 -7.79 -11.42 15.15
C GLU A 366 -7.50 -10.01 15.65
N ARG A 367 -6.43 -9.36 15.16
CA ARG A 367 -6.09 -7.98 15.49
C ARG A 367 -7.18 -6.99 15.04
N PHE A 368 -7.71 -7.13 13.82
CA PHE A 368 -8.77 -6.26 13.31
C PHE A 368 -10.13 -6.56 13.93
N VAL A 369 -10.38 -7.81 14.32
CA VAL A 369 -11.54 -8.17 15.15
C VAL A 369 -11.44 -7.48 16.52
N LYS A 370 -10.28 -7.54 17.19
CA LYS A 370 -10.06 -6.80 18.45
C LYS A 370 -10.25 -5.30 18.29
N ARG A 371 -9.75 -4.68 17.21
CA ARG A 371 -10.03 -3.27 16.90
C ARG A 371 -11.52 -2.98 16.87
N THR A 372 -12.30 -3.85 16.23
CA THR A 372 -13.76 -3.71 16.13
C THR A 372 -14.43 -3.78 17.50
N GLU A 373 -14.02 -4.74 18.35
CA GLU A 373 -14.56 -4.87 19.71
C GLU A 373 -14.17 -3.70 20.62
N ILE A 374 -12.94 -3.19 20.50
CA ILE A 374 -12.49 -1.96 21.18
C ILE A 374 -13.40 -0.79 20.79
N VAL A 375 -13.59 -0.54 19.49
CA VAL A 375 -14.42 0.57 18.99
C VAL A 375 -15.88 0.44 19.44
N LYS A 376 -16.46 -0.76 19.41
CA LYS A 376 -17.80 -1.02 19.95
C LYS A 376 -17.88 -0.69 21.45
N SER A 377 -16.87 -1.11 22.22
CA SER A 377 -16.82 -0.83 23.65
C SER A 377 -16.76 0.65 23.94
N ILE A 378 -15.99 1.43 23.17
CA ILE A 378 -15.91 2.89 23.35
C ILE A 378 -17.30 3.52 23.20
N ARG A 379 -18.01 3.19 22.11
CA ARG A 379 -19.40 3.65 21.91
C ARG A 379 -20.30 3.24 23.07
N LYS A 380 -20.19 2.00 23.53
CA LYS A 380 -20.98 1.50 24.66
C LYS A 380 -20.69 2.30 25.94
N THR A 381 -19.42 2.50 26.29
CA THR A 381 -19.01 3.25 27.48
C THR A 381 -19.57 4.67 27.46
N LEU A 382 -19.53 5.34 26.30
CA LEU A 382 -20.06 6.69 26.13
C LEU A 382 -21.60 6.72 26.18
N ALA A 383 -22.26 5.76 25.53
CA ALA A 383 -23.71 5.63 25.56
C ALA A 383 -24.25 5.36 26.98
N ASP A 384 -23.58 4.49 27.75
CA ASP A 384 -23.91 4.22 29.16
C ASP A 384 -23.80 5.48 30.04
N GLN A 385 -23.03 6.49 29.59
CA GLN A 385 -22.87 7.79 30.23
C GLN A 385 -23.68 8.92 29.56
N ASN A 386 -24.68 8.57 28.74
CA ASN A 386 -25.61 9.48 28.05
C ASN A 386 -24.94 10.46 27.06
N PHE A 387 -23.78 10.11 26.51
CA PHE A 387 -23.22 10.86 25.38
C PHE A 387 -23.97 10.52 24.09
N ILE A 388 -24.21 11.54 23.26
CA ILE A 388 -24.86 11.43 21.96
C ILE A 388 -23.78 11.37 20.88
N GLU A 389 -23.77 10.30 20.09
CA GLU A 389 -22.90 10.20 18.90
C GLU A 389 -23.41 11.16 17.83
N ILE A 390 -22.53 11.99 17.29
CA ILE A 390 -22.83 12.93 16.20
C ILE A 390 -21.88 12.70 15.04
N GLU A 391 -22.26 13.22 13.87
CA GLU A 391 -21.41 13.26 12.68
C GLU A 391 -21.26 14.70 12.22
N GLY A 392 -20.06 15.26 12.37
CA GLY A 392 -19.71 16.60 11.89
C GLY A 392 -19.26 16.61 10.43
N PRO A 393 -19.13 17.80 9.82
CA PRO A 393 -18.64 17.91 8.45
C PRO A 393 -17.18 17.44 8.34
N THR A 394 -16.87 16.70 7.26
CA THR A 394 -15.50 16.31 6.89
C THR A 394 -14.79 17.39 6.08
N LEU A 395 -15.55 18.14 5.28
CA LEU A 395 -15.07 19.25 4.47
C LEU A 395 -15.39 20.56 5.18
N HIS A 396 -14.35 21.32 5.54
CA HIS A 396 -14.47 22.60 6.22
C HIS A 396 -14.14 23.74 5.27
N ALA A 397 -14.79 24.89 5.44
CA ALA A 397 -14.40 26.13 4.76
C ALA A 397 -13.09 26.71 5.33
N ILE A 398 -12.77 26.37 6.58
CA ILE A 398 -11.56 26.78 7.30
C ILE A 398 -11.10 25.58 8.12
N ALA A 399 -9.86 25.12 7.95
CA ALA A 399 -9.30 24.08 8.81
C ALA A 399 -8.94 24.67 10.19
N GLY A 400 -9.45 24.07 11.26
CA GLY A 400 -9.19 24.51 12.63
C GLY A 400 -9.40 23.39 13.65
N GLY A 401 -9.17 23.70 14.94
CA GLY A 401 -9.28 22.74 16.05
C GLY A 401 -8.00 21.95 16.35
N ALA A 402 -6.95 22.10 15.53
CA ALA A 402 -5.62 21.58 15.79
C ALA A 402 -4.55 22.42 15.06
N ALA A 403 -3.30 22.26 15.44
CA ALA A 403 -2.15 22.83 14.71
C ALA A 403 -1.59 21.78 13.75
N ALA A 404 -2.16 21.68 12.55
CA ALA A 404 -1.75 20.70 11.54
C ALA A 404 -2.00 21.22 10.12
N ARG A 405 -1.19 20.75 9.16
CA ARG A 405 -1.38 21.11 7.75
C ARG A 405 -2.60 20.37 7.18
N PRO A 406 -3.60 21.06 6.60
CA PRO A 406 -4.75 20.38 6.02
C PRO A 406 -4.46 19.82 4.62
N PHE A 407 -5.29 18.87 4.17
CA PHE A 407 -5.45 18.59 2.75
C PHE A 407 -6.44 19.60 2.15
N ILE A 408 -6.10 20.15 0.99
CA ILE A 408 -6.90 21.14 0.27
C ILE A 408 -7.62 20.45 -0.90
N THR A 409 -8.88 20.79 -1.11
CA THR A 409 -9.69 20.32 -2.23
C THR A 409 -10.59 21.45 -2.76
N HIS A 410 -11.32 21.19 -3.85
CA HIS A 410 -12.12 22.19 -4.53
C HIS A 410 -13.54 21.69 -4.84
N HIS A 411 -14.54 22.47 -4.49
CA HIS A 411 -15.93 22.18 -4.81
C HIS A 411 -16.34 22.84 -6.14
N ASN A 412 -16.25 22.10 -7.24
CA ASN A 412 -16.49 22.59 -8.60
C ASN A 412 -17.78 23.42 -8.78
N ALA A 413 -18.93 22.96 -8.27
CA ALA A 413 -20.19 23.65 -8.50
C ALA A 413 -20.37 24.95 -7.70
N LEU A 414 -19.67 25.10 -6.57
CA LEU A 414 -19.70 26.30 -5.74
C LEU A 414 -18.48 27.19 -6.02
N GLY A 415 -17.52 26.71 -6.81
CA GLY A 415 -16.29 27.42 -7.13
C GLY A 415 -15.47 27.79 -5.89
N MET A 416 -15.51 26.97 -4.83
CA MET A 416 -14.86 27.29 -3.56
C MET A 416 -13.83 26.25 -3.14
N GLU A 417 -12.78 26.71 -2.47
CA GLU A 417 -11.81 25.87 -1.79
C GLU A 417 -12.41 25.29 -0.51
N LEU A 418 -12.05 24.04 -0.21
CA LEU A 418 -12.43 23.34 1.00
C LEU A 418 -11.21 22.62 1.56
N TYR A 419 -11.26 22.34 2.85
CA TYR A 419 -10.21 21.65 3.58
C TYR A 419 -10.75 20.38 4.20
N MET A 420 -9.99 19.29 4.13
CA MET A 420 -10.27 18.12 4.95
C MET A 420 -10.02 18.47 6.42
N ARG A 421 -10.94 18.10 7.31
CA ARG A 421 -10.84 18.40 8.74
C ARG A 421 -9.56 17.84 9.40
N ILE A 422 -8.90 18.68 10.20
CA ILE A 422 -7.69 18.34 10.97
C ILE A 422 -7.98 18.01 12.46
N ALA A 423 -9.23 18.22 12.88
CA ALA A 423 -9.82 17.92 14.18
C ALA A 423 -11.35 17.87 14.06
N LEU A 424 -12.05 17.35 15.08
CA LEU A 424 -13.51 17.33 15.18
C LEU A 424 -14.05 18.50 16.04
N GLU A 425 -13.16 19.14 16.79
CA GLU A 425 -13.43 19.99 17.96
C GLU A 425 -14.43 21.12 17.73
N LEU A 426 -14.15 21.98 16.76
CA LEU A 426 -14.85 23.28 16.69
C LEU A 426 -16.35 23.11 16.41
N HIS A 427 -16.76 22.03 15.73
CA HIS A 427 -18.17 21.75 15.48
C HIS A 427 -18.85 21.15 16.71
N LEU A 428 -18.17 20.27 17.44
CA LEU A 428 -18.67 19.70 18.69
C LEU A 428 -18.91 20.77 19.75
N LYS A 429 -18.00 21.75 19.87
CA LYS A 429 -18.19 22.93 20.74
C LYS A 429 -19.40 23.78 20.35
N ARG A 430 -19.69 23.93 19.05
CA ARG A 430 -20.91 24.62 18.59
C ARG A 430 -22.18 23.88 19.04
N LEU A 431 -22.14 22.55 19.15
CA LEU A 431 -23.26 21.78 19.69
C LEU A 431 -23.47 22.03 21.20
N LEU A 432 -22.39 22.21 21.96
CA LEU A 432 -22.51 22.63 23.37
C LEU A 432 -23.21 23.99 23.49
N VAL A 433 -22.87 24.97 22.64
CA VAL A 433 -23.57 26.26 22.55
C VAL A 433 -25.06 26.05 22.23
N GLY A 434 -25.38 25.07 21.37
CA GLY A 434 -26.75 24.67 21.05
C GLY A 434 -27.50 23.93 22.17
N GLY A 435 -26.86 23.64 23.30
CA GLY A 435 -27.46 22.95 24.44
C GLY A 435 -27.34 21.41 24.39
N MET A 436 -26.55 20.84 23.49
CA MET A 436 -26.25 19.41 23.51
C MET A 436 -25.13 19.13 24.52
N GLU A 437 -25.50 18.86 25.78
CA GLU A 437 -24.57 18.84 26.91
C GLU A 437 -23.51 17.73 26.86
N ARG A 438 -23.75 16.63 26.15
CA ARG A 438 -22.84 15.48 26.06
C ARG A 438 -22.82 14.94 24.64
N VAL A 439 -21.78 15.26 23.91
CA VAL A 439 -21.62 14.86 22.50
C VAL A 439 -20.27 14.18 22.28
N PHE A 440 -20.22 13.26 21.33
CA PHE A 440 -18.97 12.74 20.84
C PHE A 440 -19.04 12.44 19.35
N GLU A 441 -17.88 12.47 18.69
CA GLU A 441 -17.72 11.94 17.34
C GLU A 441 -16.55 10.96 17.32
N LEU A 442 -16.77 9.79 16.71
CA LEU A 442 -15.72 8.82 16.40
C LEU A 442 -15.45 8.85 14.90
N GLY A 443 -14.54 9.72 14.48
CA GLY A 443 -14.40 10.11 13.07
C GLY A 443 -12.98 9.97 12.52
N ARG A 444 -12.88 10.06 11.19
CA ARG A 444 -11.59 10.22 10.50
C ARG A 444 -11.12 11.66 10.60
N VAL A 445 -9.84 11.87 10.87
CA VAL A 445 -9.14 13.15 10.81
C VAL A 445 -8.03 13.03 9.75
N TYR A 446 -7.74 14.13 9.06
CA TYR A 446 -6.82 14.17 7.93
C TYR A 446 -5.76 15.24 8.18
N ARG A 447 -4.48 14.84 8.25
CA ARG A 447 -3.35 15.76 8.42
C ARG A 447 -2.31 15.49 7.35
N ASN A 448 -1.96 16.52 6.60
CA ASN A 448 -1.02 16.48 5.48
C ASN A 448 0.42 16.51 6.01
N GLU A 449 0.79 15.42 6.66
CA GLU A 449 2.04 15.23 7.40
C GLU A 449 2.76 13.96 6.92
N GLY A 450 4.02 13.80 7.34
CA GLY A 450 4.82 12.63 7.02
C GLY A 450 4.27 11.33 7.64
N ILE A 451 4.50 10.21 6.97
CA ILE A 451 4.13 8.88 7.46
C ILE A 451 5.24 8.36 8.39
N SER A 452 4.87 7.84 9.56
CA SER A 452 5.80 7.24 10.54
C SER A 452 5.22 5.93 11.12
N PRO A 453 5.94 5.20 11.98
CA PRO A 453 5.35 4.08 12.73
C PRO A 453 4.16 4.48 13.62
N LYS A 454 4.04 5.77 14.00
CA LYS A 454 2.97 6.30 14.86
C LYS A 454 1.99 7.24 14.12
N HIS A 455 2.27 7.60 12.87
CA HIS A 455 1.50 8.59 12.09
C HIS A 455 1.06 8.04 10.73
N ASN A 456 -0.24 8.18 10.45
CA ASN A 456 -0.83 7.96 9.13
C ASN A 456 -1.64 9.23 8.75
N PRO A 457 -1.56 9.73 7.50
CA PRO A 457 -2.18 11.00 7.12
C PRO A 457 -3.70 11.05 7.30
N GLU A 458 -4.36 9.90 7.31
CA GLU A 458 -5.74 9.76 7.74
C GLU A 458 -5.83 8.78 8.90
N PHE A 459 -6.45 9.17 10.01
CA PHE A 459 -6.48 8.35 11.23
C PHE A 459 -7.75 8.59 12.04
N THR A 460 -8.12 7.61 12.85
CA THR A 460 -9.37 7.62 13.63
C THR A 460 -9.14 8.29 14.97
N MET A 461 -9.92 9.32 15.24
CA MET A 461 -9.93 10.04 16.50
C MET A 461 -11.32 9.94 17.12
N LEU A 462 -11.36 9.75 18.43
CA LEU A 462 -12.53 10.05 19.23
C LEU A 462 -12.37 11.47 19.74
N GLU A 463 -13.38 12.30 19.57
CA GLU A 463 -13.50 13.53 20.36
C GLU A 463 -14.82 13.55 21.14
N VAL A 464 -14.74 13.93 22.40
CA VAL A 464 -15.86 13.96 23.35
C VAL A 464 -15.91 15.33 24.01
N TYR A 465 -17.12 15.85 24.20
CA TYR A 465 -17.35 17.10 24.90
C TYR A 465 -18.50 16.95 25.90
N GLN A 466 -18.24 17.38 27.13
CA GLN A 466 -19.18 17.34 28.24
C GLN A 466 -19.31 18.73 28.88
N ALA A 467 -20.49 19.33 28.75
CA ALA A 467 -20.89 20.51 29.50
C ALA A 467 -20.88 20.22 31.00
N TYR A 468 -20.55 21.26 31.77
CA TYR A 468 -20.38 21.27 33.22
C TYR A 468 -19.30 20.32 33.75
N GLY A 469 -18.43 19.82 32.87
CA GLY A 469 -17.21 19.09 33.22
C GLY A 469 -15.95 19.97 33.18
N ASP A 470 -14.83 19.34 33.48
CA ASP A 470 -13.47 19.89 33.43
C ASP A 470 -12.47 18.80 32.98
N TYR A 471 -11.19 19.15 32.88
CA TYR A 471 -10.14 18.18 32.55
C TYR A 471 -10.03 16.99 33.54
N ARG A 472 -10.49 17.09 34.79
CA ARG A 472 -10.49 15.94 35.73
C ARG A 472 -11.59 14.96 35.40
N SER A 473 -12.79 15.45 35.08
CA SER A 473 -13.87 14.60 34.57
C SER A 473 -13.46 13.87 33.29
N MET A 474 -12.62 14.49 32.45
CA MET A 474 -12.08 13.85 31.25
C MET A 474 -11.01 12.78 31.58
N MET A 475 -10.27 12.89 32.68
CA MET A 475 -9.38 11.79 33.14
C MET A 475 -10.20 10.57 33.56
N ASP A 476 -11.26 10.78 34.36
CA ASP A 476 -12.13 9.69 34.81
C ASP A 476 -12.82 9.00 33.62
N LEU A 477 -13.25 9.79 32.61
CA LEU A 477 -13.79 9.25 31.36
C LEU A 477 -12.74 8.46 30.55
N THR A 478 -11.50 8.95 30.47
CA THR A 478 -10.41 8.29 29.75
C THR A 478 -10.10 6.92 30.37
N GLU A 479 -10.03 6.83 31.71
CA GLU A 479 -9.85 5.56 32.42
C GLU A 479 -11.00 4.58 32.15
N ALA A 480 -12.26 5.06 32.15
CA ALA A 480 -13.43 4.24 31.86
C ALA A 480 -13.44 3.70 30.42
N VAL A 481 -13.04 4.53 29.45
CA VAL A 481 -12.93 4.15 28.03
C VAL A 481 -11.89 3.06 27.84
N ILE A 482 -10.68 3.23 28.41
CA ILE A 482 -9.59 2.26 28.28
C ILE A 482 -9.92 0.96 29.02
N SER A 483 -10.47 1.04 30.23
CA SER A 483 -10.89 -0.14 31.01
C SER A 483 -11.99 -0.93 30.29
N GLY A 484 -12.96 -0.25 29.69
CA GLY A 484 -14.00 -0.88 28.86
C GLY A 484 -13.39 -1.63 27.67
N ALA A 485 -12.47 -0.98 26.95
CA ALA A 485 -11.80 -1.58 25.80
C ALA A 485 -11.00 -2.85 26.15
N ILE A 486 -10.28 -2.86 27.28
CA ILE A 486 -9.53 -4.04 27.77
C ILE A 486 -10.48 -5.20 28.10
N ASN A 487 -11.57 -4.91 28.82
CA ASN A 487 -12.57 -5.91 29.16
C ASN A 487 -13.25 -6.49 27.91
N ALA A 488 -13.55 -5.66 26.91
CA ALA A 488 -14.22 -6.08 25.68
C ALA A 488 -13.39 -7.07 24.84
N ILE A 489 -12.07 -7.00 24.91
CA ILE A 489 -11.17 -7.96 24.26
C ILE A 489 -10.78 -9.15 25.16
N GLY A 490 -11.38 -9.26 26.35
CA GLY A 490 -11.14 -10.35 27.31
C GLY A 490 -9.71 -10.40 27.84
N ALA A 491 -9.02 -9.27 27.90
CA ALA A 491 -7.63 -9.19 28.36
C ALA A 491 -7.50 -8.88 29.85
N SER A 492 -6.34 -9.20 30.44
CA SER A 492 -5.93 -8.67 31.74
C SER A 492 -5.57 -7.19 31.62
N PHE A 493 -5.59 -6.47 32.74
CA PHE A 493 -5.10 -5.08 32.82
C PHE A 493 -3.57 -4.98 32.72
N GLU A 494 -2.83 -6.06 32.92
CA GLU A 494 -1.42 -6.14 32.55
C GLU A 494 -1.29 -6.68 31.12
N LEU A 495 -0.75 -5.87 30.22
CA LEU A 495 -0.61 -6.18 28.79
C LEU A 495 0.82 -5.93 28.31
N PRO A 496 1.36 -6.78 27.42
CA PRO A 496 2.65 -6.53 26.81
C PRO A 496 2.54 -5.43 25.74
N TYR A 497 3.55 -4.56 25.69
CA TYR A 497 3.81 -3.66 24.58
C TYR A 497 5.30 -3.66 24.25
N GLY A 498 5.66 -4.33 23.15
CA GLY A 498 7.05 -4.63 22.82
C GLY A 498 7.69 -5.51 23.90
N GLU A 499 8.80 -5.05 24.46
CA GLU A 499 9.53 -5.74 25.54
C GLU A 499 9.04 -5.38 26.95
N THR A 500 8.06 -4.47 27.05
CA THR A 500 7.59 -3.94 28.34
C THR A 500 6.21 -4.49 28.70
N MET A 501 5.95 -4.64 30.00
CA MET A 501 4.61 -4.89 30.53
C MET A 501 4.00 -3.57 31.01
N VAL A 502 2.78 -3.27 30.57
CA VAL A 502 2.03 -2.06 30.95
C VAL A 502 0.86 -2.46 31.82
N ASN A 503 0.76 -1.83 33.00
CA ASN A 503 -0.38 -1.97 33.88
C ASN A 503 -1.39 -0.85 33.60
N PHE A 504 -2.56 -1.23 33.11
CA PHE A 504 -3.69 -0.35 32.80
C PHE A 504 -4.75 -0.31 33.92
N ALA A 505 -4.46 -0.84 35.11
CA ALA A 505 -5.40 -0.77 36.22
C ALA A 505 -5.52 0.68 36.73
N PRO A 506 -6.73 1.27 36.77
CA PRO A 506 -6.93 2.59 37.34
C PRO A 506 -6.76 2.59 38.87
N PRO A 507 -6.45 3.74 39.49
CA PRO A 507 -6.26 5.04 38.86
C PRO A 507 -4.89 5.18 38.18
N PHE A 508 -4.83 5.91 37.07
CA PHE A 508 -3.57 6.24 36.40
C PHE A 508 -2.81 7.32 37.17
N GLU A 509 -1.49 7.33 37.01
CA GLU A 509 -0.65 8.32 37.68
C GLU A 509 -0.99 9.72 37.16
N ARG A 510 -1.07 10.71 38.05
CA ARG A 510 -1.35 12.11 37.72
C ARG A 510 -0.14 12.95 38.12
N ARG A 511 0.54 13.54 37.14
CA ARG A 511 1.79 14.29 37.33
C ARG A 511 1.72 15.61 36.59
N THR A 512 2.27 16.68 37.15
CA THR A 512 2.28 17.97 36.45
C THR A 512 3.44 18.04 35.47
N TYR A 513 3.26 18.80 34.39
CA TYR A 513 4.27 19.10 33.39
C TYR A 513 5.54 19.67 34.05
N ALA A 514 5.37 20.61 35.00
CA ALA A 514 6.47 21.25 35.70
C ALA A 514 7.30 20.27 36.55
N GLU A 515 6.63 19.36 37.29
CA GLU A 515 7.32 18.32 38.08
C GLU A 515 8.16 17.42 37.18
N LEU A 516 7.56 16.88 36.11
CA LEU A 516 8.24 15.98 35.18
C LEU A 516 9.38 16.67 34.44
N PHE A 517 9.20 17.93 34.04
CA PHE A 517 10.26 18.73 33.43
C PHE A 517 11.45 18.89 34.39
N GLN A 518 11.19 19.32 35.62
CA GLN A 518 12.22 19.53 36.65
C GLN A 518 12.98 18.25 36.99
N GLU A 519 12.27 17.12 37.11
CA GLU A 519 12.86 15.83 37.46
C GLU A 519 13.80 15.29 36.37
N ASN A 520 13.41 15.41 35.11
CA ASN A 520 14.17 14.82 34.00
C ASN A 520 15.28 15.75 33.46
N THR A 521 15.16 17.06 33.66
CA THR A 521 16.15 18.03 33.17
C THR A 521 17.05 18.59 34.27
N GLY A 522 16.60 18.56 35.54
CA GLY A 522 17.24 19.27 36.64
C GLY A 522 17.08 20.79 36.60
N VAL A 523 16.32 21.33 35.65
CA VAL A 523 16.12 22.77 35.43
C VAL A 523 14.76 23.20 35.97
N ASP A 524 14.74 24.33 36.69
CA ASP A 524 13.48 24.98 37.11
C ASP A 524 12.71 25.42 35.87
N PRO A 525 11.51 24.87 35.62
CA PRO A 525 10.72 25.25 34.45
C PRO A 525 10.33 26.72 34.50
N THR A 526 10.41 27.44 35.62
CA THR A 526 10.10 28.88 35.67
C THR A 526 11.29 29.79 35.30
N ASP A 527 12.51 29.25 35.19
CA ASP A 527 13.71 30.01 34.82
C ASP A 527 13.94 29.97 33.30
N ASP A 528 13.39 30.96 32.58
CA ASP A 528 13.55 31.11 31.12
C ASP A 528 15.01 31.06 30.65
N ALA A 529 15.94 31.63 31.44
CA ALA A 529 17.35 31.72 31.06
C ALA A 529 18.05 30.36 31.21
N ALA A 530 17.71 29.60 32.25
CA ALA A 530 18.20 28.23 32.43
C ALA A 530 17.62 27.29 31.37
N VAL A 531 16.31 27.39 31.08
CA VAL A 531 15.64 26.63 30.01
C VAL A 531 16.30 26.90 28.66
N LYS A 532 16.50 28.17 28.28
CA LYS A 532 17.13 28.53 27.00
C LYS A 532 18.55 27.97 26.89
N ARG A 533 19.33 28.02 27.98
CA ARG A 533 20.69 27.47 28.02
C ARG A 533 20.68 25.94 27.87
N TYR A 534 19.73 25.26 28.52
CA TYR A 534 19.57 23.82 28.40
C TYR A 534 19.22 23.41 26.96
N ALA A 535 18.27 24.09 26.32
CA ALA A 535 17.93 23.87 24.91
C ALA A 535 19.14 24.05 23.97
N ILE A 536 19.93 25.11 24.14
CA ILE A 536 21.14 25.33 23.36
C ILE A 536 22.13 24.17 23.53
N ASN A 537 22.29 23.65 24.75
CA ASN A 537 23.16 22.50 25.01
C ASN A 537 22.65 21.19 24.37
N LEU A 538 21.34 21.07 24.14
CA LEU A 538 20.73 19.97 23.39
C LEU A 538 20.83 20.15 21.86
N GLY A 539 21.27 21.31 21.39
CA GLY A 539 21.31 21.65 19.97
C GLY A 539 19.97 22.10 19.39
N LEU A 540 19.01 22.50 20.24
CA LEU A 540 17.72 23.03 19.81
C LEU A 540 17.84 24.52 19.41
N GLU A 541 17.13 24.90 18.35
CA GLU A 541 17.04 26.30 17.92
C GLU A 541 16.13 27.08 18.87
N THR A 542 16.63 28.21 19.40
CA THR A 542 15.92 29.01 20.42
C THR A 542 15.67 30.47 19.99
N GLU A 543 16.21 30.88 18.85
CA GLU A 543 16.12 32.27 18.42
C GLU A 543 14.70 32.60 17.94
N GLY A 544 14.16 33.73 18.40
CA GLY A 544 12.79 34.15 18.06
C GLY A 544 11.64 33.30 18.65
N LYS A 545 11.92 32.19 19.33
CA LYS A 545 10.89 31.33 19.94
C LYS A 545 10.45 31.83 21.32
N HIS A 546 9.16 31.68 21.62
CA HIS A 546 8.63 31.90 22.95
C HIS A 546 9.24 30.89 23.95
N PRO A 547 9.56 31.29 25.20
CA PRO A 547 10.17 30.39 26.19
C PRO A 547 9.42 29.07 26.39
N ASP A 548 8.08 29.09 26.41
CA ASP A 548 7.28 27.88 26.56
C ASP A 548 7.29 26.95 25.35
N VAL A 549 7.57 27.46 24.14
CA VAL A 549 7.80 26.61 22.96
C VAL A 549 9.12 25.86 23.14
N ILE A 550 10.15 26.55 23.64
CA ILE A 550 11.45 25.92 23.95
C ILE A 550 11.28 24.87 25.06
N ARG A 551 10.48 25.14 26.10
CA ARG A 551 10.15 24.15 27.14
C ARG A 551 9.50 22.91 26.53
N ASN A 552 8.53 23.10 25.62
CA ASN A 552 7.85 22.00 24.98
C ASN A 552 8.80 21.14 24.15
N GLU A 553 9.68 21.75 23.35
CA GLU A 553 10.71 21.01 22.59
C GLU A 553 11.67 20.23 23.49
N ILE A 554 12.06 20.79 24.64
CA ILE A 554 12.86 20.06 25.65
C ILE A 554 12.05 18.91 26.25
N PHE A 555 10.76 19.12 26.53
CA PHE A 555 9.88 18.10 27.12
C PHE A 555 9.72 16.90 26.19
N GLU A 556 9.44 17.16 24.91
CA GLU A 556 9.38 16.14 23.85
C GLU A 556 10.68 15.33 23.79
N GLU A 557 11.83 16.02 23.84
CA GLU A 557 13.15 15.41 23.69
C GLU A 557 13.68 14.68 24.95
N LYS A 558 13.22 15.04 26.15
CA LYS A 558 13.80 14.53 27.42
C LYS A 558 12.83 13.86 28.38
N VAL A 559 11.53 14.13 28.26
CA VAL A 559 10.55 13.66 29.23
C VAL A 559 9.73 12.51 28.66
N GLU A 560 9.21 12.62 27.44
CA GLU A 560 8.24 11.65 26.89
C GLU A 560 8.72 10.19 26.98
N ASP A 561 9.94 9.91 26.48
CA ASP A 561 10.51 8.55 26.47
C ASP A 561 10.74 7.97 27.89
N GLN A 562 10.80 8.81 28.92
CA GLN A 562 10.98 8.41 30.31
C GLN A 562 9.66 8.00 30.97
N LEU A 563 8.51 8.40 30.43
CA LEU A 563 7.20 8.10 31.00
C LEU A 563 6.87 6.61 30.83
N LYS A 564 6.80 5.86 31.93
CA LYS A 564 6.50 4.41 31.95
C LYS A 564 5.13 4.15 32.58
N GLY A 565 4.33 3.33 31.91
CA GLY A 565 2.92 3.11 32.29
C GLY A 565 2.00 4.26 31.84
N PRO A 566 0.71 4.20 32.17
CA PRO A 566 -0.25 5.26 31.90
C PRO A 566 -0.11 6.42 32.89
N ILE A 567 0.28 7.59 32.37
CA ILE A 567 0.49 8.81 33.15
C ILE A 567 -0.28 9.97 32.50
N PHE A 568 -1.17 10.59 33.26
CA PHE A 568 -1.73 11.89 32.92
C PHE A 568 -0.71 12.97 33.26
N VAL A 569 -0.10 13.55 32.23
CA VAL A 569 0.71 14.76 32.34
C VAL A 569 -0.25 15.94 32.33
N MET A 570 -0.25 16.77 33.36
CA MET A 570 -1.24 17.83 33.58
C MET A 570 -0.59 19.22 33.60
N ASP A 571 -1.41 20.26 33.54
CA ASP A 571 -1.03 21.63 33.91
C ASP A 571 0.06 22.24 33.00
N TYR A 572 -0.21 22.23 31.70
CA TYR A 572 0.71 22.74 30.67
C TYR A 572 0.85 24.27 30.72
N PRO A 573 1.96 24.85 30.20
CA PRO A 573 2.07 26.29 30.00
C PRO A 573 0.93 26.83 29.14
N ALA A 574 0.25 27.89 29.61
CA ALA A 574 -0.95 28.41 28.96
C ALA A 574 -0.69 29.04 27.58
N SER A 575 0.54 29.50 27.32
CA SER A 575 0.90 30.14 26.04
C SER A 575 0.89 29.18 24.85
N ILE A 576 1.07 27.87 25.09
CA ILE A 576 1.02 26.81 24.06
C ILE A 576 -0.34 26.09 24.02
N CYS A 577 -1.34 26.58 24.78
CA CYS A 577 -2.66 25.97 24.92
C CYS A 577 -3.77 26.97 24.53
N PRO A 578 -3.92 27.30 23.23
CA PRO A 578 -4.74 28.42 22.75
C PRO A 578 -6.26 28.22 22.92
N LEU A 579 -6.71 26.97 23.13
CA LEU A 579 -8.12 26.58 23.25
C LEU A 579 -8.50 26.19 24.68
N THR A 580 -7.55 26.32 25.62
CA THR A 580 -7.69 25.78 26.97
C THR A 580 -7.94 26.88 28.00
N LYS A 581 -8.80 26.58 28.96
CA LYS A 581 -9.04 27.45 30.11
C LYS A 581 -7.80 27.54 30.99
N ARG A 582 -7.51 28.74 31.45
CA ARG A 582 -6.41 29.01 32.40
C ARG A 582 -6.86 28.67 33.82
N LYS A 583 -5.93 28.20 34.65
CA LYS A 583 -6.19 28.02 36.07
C LYS A 583 -6.54 29.36 36.74
N THR A 584 -7.43 29.28 37.73
CA THR A 584 -7.94 30.47 38.42
C THR A 584 -6.86 31.11 39.32
N ASP A 585 -6.04 30.29 39.97
CA ASP A 585 -4.98 30.70 40.90
C ASP A 585 -3.64 30.99 40.21
N ASN A 586 -3.39 30.38 39.04
CA ASN A 586 -2.19 30.62 38.25
C ASN A 586 -2.49 30.70 36.74
N PRO A 587 -2.77 31.91 36.20
CA PRO A 587 -3.10 32.09 34.80
C PRO A 587 -2.00 31.74 33.79
N ALA A 588 -0.76 31.51 34.23
CA ALA A 588 0.31 31.01 33.38
C ALA A 588 0.17 29.50 33.05
N VAL A 589 -0.75 28.81 33.73
CA VAL A 589 -1.01 27.38 33.58
C VAL A 589 -2.39 27.15 32.97
N ALA A 590 -2.45 26.23 32.02
CA ALA A 590 -3.67 25.75 31.38
C ALA A 590 -4.17 24.46 32.05
N GLU A 591 -5.49 24.34 32.23
CA GLU A 591 -6.16 23.11 32.68
C GLU A 591 -6.23 22.09 31.55
N ARG A 592 -5.07 21.57 31.15
CA ARG A 592 -4.87 20.55 30.11
C ARG A 592 -4.24 19.32 30.71
N PHE A 593 -4.55 18.16 30.15
CA PHE A 593 -3.71 16.98 30.31
C PHE A 593 -3.47 16.29 28.96
N GLU A 594 -2.36 15.57 28.88
CA GLU A 594 -2.16 14.51 27.90
C GLU A 594 -1.93 13.19 28.62
N LEU A 595 -2.46 12.11 28.06
CA LEU A 595 -2.20 10.75 28.55
C LEU A 595 -1.03 10.18 27.77
N PHE A 596 0.08 9.91 28.44
CA PHE A 596 1.19 9.16 27.90
C PHE A 596 1.16 7.72 28.39
N ILE A 597 1.42 6.78 27.48
CA ILE A 597 1.58 5.37 27.79
C ILE A 597 2.88 4.90 27.15
N ASN A 598 3.91 4.67 27.97
CA ASN A 598 5.27 4.32 27.51
C ASN A 598 5.83 5.28 26.45
N GLY A 599 5.78 6.60 26.73
CA GLY A 599 6.25 7.65 25.82
C GLY A 599 5.45 7.79 24.53
N MET A 600 4.24 7.23 24.47
CA MET A 600 3.30 7.52 23.40
C MET A 600 2.12 8.32 23.95
N GLU A 601 1.91 9.51 23.42
CA GLU A 601 0.70 10.31 23.65
C GLU A 601 -0.51 9.56 23.06
N VAL A 602 -1.53 9.30 23.88
CA VAL A 602 -2.74 8.55 23.50
C VAL A 602 -3.98 9.44 23.53
N ALA A 603 -4.01 10.42 24.42
CA ALA A 603 -5.12 11.34 24.58
C ALA A 603 -4.63 12.74 24.91
N ASN A 604 -5.40 13.75 24.49
CA ASN A 604 -5.23 15.15 24.85
C ASN A 604 -6.59 15.69 25.27
N ALA A 605 -6.66 16.38 26.40
CA ALA A 605 -7.92 16.85 26.97
C ALA A 605 -7.72 18.13 27.77
N TYR A 606 -8.78 18.92 27.90
CA TYR A 606 -8.72 20.17 28.67
C TYR A 606 -10.08 20.61 29.19
N THR A 607 -10.05 21.49 30.18
CA THR A 607 -11.18 22.37 30.48
C THR A 607 -11.25 23.42 29.37
N GLU A 608 -12.41 23.50 28.73
CA GLU A 608 -12.58 24.29 27.51
C GLU A 608 -12.54 25.79 27.76
N LEU A 609 -11.79 26.52 26.92
CA LEU A 609 -11.89 27.97 26.89
C LEU A 609 -13.24 28.38 26.29
N ASN A 610 -14.07 29.01 27.11
CA ASN A 610 -15.39 29.49 26.73
C ASN A 610 -15.53 31.02 26.80
N ASP A 611 -14.44 31.74 27.08
CA ASP A 611 -14.38 33.21 27.00
C ASP A 611 -14.11 33.62 25.54
N PRO A 612 -15.10 34.22 24.84
CA PRO A 612 -14.97 34.56 23.42
C PRO A 612 -13.92 35.65 23.15
N ASP A 613 -13.71 36.58 24.08
CA ASP A 613 -12.79 37.71 23.88
C ASP A 613 -11.34 37.25 24.08
N LEU A 614 -11.12 36.38 25.07
CA LEU A 614 -9.82 35.73 25.23
C LEU A 614 -9.52 34.80 24.06
N GLN A 615 -10.51 34.03 23.57
CA GLN A 615 -10.31 33.14 22.43
C GLN A 615 -9.96 33.92 21.15
N ASP A 616 -10.66 35.04 20.87
CA ASP A 616 -10.36 35.92 19.72
C ASP A 616 -8.94 36.48 19.82
N LYS A 617 -8.53 36.92 21.03
CA LYS A 617 -7.17 37.41 21.28
C LYS A 617 -6.12 36.32 20.99
N LEU A 618 -6.33 35.11 21.48
CA LEU A 618 -5.38 34.01 21.30
C LEU A 618 -5.24 33.61 19.83
N PHE A 619 -6.34 33.52 19.09
CA PHE A 619 -6.29 33.28 17.65
C PHE A 619 -5.54 34.37 16.90
N ARG A 620 -5.76 35.65 17.23
CA ARG A 620 -4.98 36.75 16.62
C ARG A 620 -3.49 36.62 16.92
N THR A 621 -3.12 36.26 18.15
CA THR A 621 -1.72 36.07 18.53
C THR A 621 -1.07 34.89 17.80
N GLN A 622 -1.79 33.79 17.57
CA GLN A 622 -1.26 32.66 16.80
C GLN A 622 -1.00 32.99 15.32
N LEU A 623 -1.76 33.93 14.76
CA LEU A 623 -1.62 34.38 13.38
C LEU A 623 -0.56 35.49 13.23
N ASP A 624 -0.19 36.15 14.33
CA ASP A 624 0.72 37.30 14.31
C ASP A 624 2.12 36.88 13.85
N GLY A 625 2.67 37.58 12.86
CA GLY A 625 4.01 37.31 12.31
C GLY A 625 4.13 36.12 11.36
N GLN A 626 3.05 35.41 11.01
CA GLN A 626 3.04 34.36 10.00
C GLN A 626 2.41 34.85 8.69
N ALA A 627 2.99 34.48 7.54
CA ALA A 627 2.30 34.66 6.27
C ALA A 627 1.06 33.74 6.22
N ASP A 628 -0.05 34.20 5.64
CA ASP A 628 -1.30 33.42 5.56
C ASP A 628 -1.11 32.03 4.90
N GLU A 629 -0.12 31.89 4.01
CA GLU A 629 0.23 30.63 3.33
C GLU A 629 1.01 29.65 4.23
N ASP A 630 1.71 30.17 5.25
CA ASP A 630 2.57 29.40 6.15
C ASP A 630 1.88 29.06 7.48
N SER A 631 0.74 29.71 7.79
CA SER A 631 0.04 29.47 9.04
C SER A 631 -0.78 28.18 9.03
N MET A 632 -0.51 27.32 10.02
CA MET A 632 -1.30 26.12 10.30
C MET A 632 -2.62 26.44 11.03
N ALA A 633 -2.81 27.70 11.45
CA ALA A 633 -4.03 28.18 12.09
C ALA A 633 -4.73 29.19 11.16
N LYS A 634 -6.06 29.25 11.23
CA LYS A 634 -6.85 30.28 10.56
C LYS A 634 -7.87 30.83 11.54
N MET A 635 -8.19 32.12 11.39
CA MET A 635 -9.22 32.77 12.21
C MET A 635 -10.60 32.23 11.82
N ASP A 636 -11.23 31.48 12.74
CA ASP A 636 -12.62 31.07 12.59
C ASP A 636 -13.57 32.07 13.28
N HIS A 637 -13.98 33.08 12.52
CA HIS A 637 -14.92 34.10 12.99
C HIS A 637 -16.30 33.53 13.37
N ASP A 638 -16.73 32.43 12.72
CA ASP A 638 -18.00 31.79 13.06
C ASP A 638 -17.91 31.08 14.41
N PHE A 639 -16.79 30.45 14.72
CA PHE A 639 -16.55 29.84 16.02
C PHE A 639 -16.55 30.89 17.15
N ILE A 640 -15.85 32.01 16.97
CA ILE A 640 -15.90 33.12 17.94
C ILE A 640 -17.33 33.64 18.11
N ARG A 641 -18.07 33.78 17.01
CA ARG A 641 -19.49 34.15 17.06
C ARG A 641 -20.32 33.12 17.82
N ALA A 642 -20.07 31.83 17.66
CA ALA A 642 -20.75 30.79 18.43
C ALA A 642 -20.46 30.94 19.93
N LEU A 643 -19.20 31.12 20.33
CA LEU A 643 -18.84 31.33 21.74
C LEU A 643 -19.52 32.56 22.35
N ARG A 644 -19.73 33.63 21.59
CA ARG A 644 -20.50 34.82 22.02
C ARG A 644 -21.98 34.55 22.28
N ASN A 645 -22.53 33.45 21.76
CA ASN A 645 -23.88 32.99 22.08
C ASN A 645 -23.92 32.12 23.35
N GLY A 646 -22.78 31.94 24.03
CA GLY A 646 -22.68 31.28 25.33
C GLY A 646 -22.40 29.78 25.21
N MET A 647 -21.13 29.41 25.33
CA MET A 647 -20.74 28.01 25.56
C MET A 647 -20.69 27.75 27.08
N PRO A 648 -21.34 26.70 27.60
CA PRO A 648 -21.21 26.34 29.02
C PRO A 648 -19.75 26.00 29.36
N PRO A 649 -19.35 26.05 30.65
CA PRO A 649 -18.09 25.44 31.06
C PRO A 649 -18.13 23.96 30.65
N ALA A 650 -17.02 23.43 30.15
CA ALA A 650 -16.99 22.07 29.62
C ALA A 650 -15.61 21.44 29.77
N GLY A 651 -15.57 20.11 29.78
CA GLY A 651 -14.37 19.33 29.49
C GLY A 651 -14.46 18.76 28.08
N GLY A 652 -13.35 18.79 27.35
CA GLY A 652 -13.22 18.10 26.07
C GLY A 652 -12.03 17.14 26.08
N LEU A 653 -12.16 16.08 25.29
CA LEU A 653 -11.23 14.95 25.25
C LEU A 653 -11.08 14.43 23.82
N GLY A 654 -9.85 14.40 23.32
CA GLY A 654 -9.44 13.70 22.12
C GLY A 654 -8.67 12.42 22.46
N ILE A 655 -9.01 11.29 21.83
CA ILE A 655 -8.26 10.02 21.94
C ILE A 655 -7.87 9.53 20.54
N GLY A 656 -6.58 9.26 20.34
CA GLY A 656 -6.07 8.59 19.15
C GLY A 656 -6.43 7.10 19.17
N ILE A 657 -7.53 6.72 18.52
CA ILE A 657 -8.05 5.34 18.54
C ILE A 657 -7.04 4.36 17.97
N ASP A 658 -6.31 4.77 16.93
CA ASP A 658 -5.29 3.94 16.32
C ASP A 658 -4.15 3.60 17.28
N ARG A 659 -3.66 4.60 18.04
CA ARG A 659 -2.63 4.43 19.07
C ARG A 659 -3.13 3.59 20.25
N LEU A 660 -4.39 3.77 20.66
CA LEU A 660 -5.01 2.92 21.68
C LEU A 660 -5.05 1.46 21.24
N VAL A 661 -5.48 1.19 20.01
CA VAL A 661 -5.51 -0.17 19.47
C VAL A 661 -4.10 -0.77 19.40
N MET A 662 -3.10 0.01 18.96
CA MET A 662 -1.69 -0.44 18.96
C MET A 662 -1.25 -0.97 20.33
N LEU A 663 -1.55 -0.23 21.40
CA LEU A 663 -1.20 -0.62 22.77
C LEU A 663 -1.92 -1.89 23.20
N LEU A 664 -3.24 -1.94 23.01
CA LEU A 664 -4.07 -3.06 23.47
C LEU A 664 -3.88 -4.34 22.63
N THR A 665 -3.31 -4.24 21.43
CA THR A 665 -3.00 -5.39 20.57
C THR A 665 -1.50 -5.67 20.43
N ASN A 666 -0.65 -5.08 21.28
CA ASN A 666 0.80 -5.24 21.23
C ASN A 666 1.39 -5.04 19.82
N THR A 667 1.07 -3.93 19.17
CA THR A 667 1.42 -3.66 17.78
C THR A 667 2.24 -2.37 17.66
N GLN A 668 3.49 -2.46 17.18
CA GLN A 668 4.48 -1.37 17.24
C GLN A 668 4.37 -0.37 16.08
N THR A 669 3.52 -0.64 15.08
CA THR A 669 3.29 0.26 13.96
C THR A 669 1.80 0.44 13.67
N ILE A 670 1.39 1.70 13.49
CA ILE A 670 0.03 2.10 13.14
C ILE A 670 -0.46 1.43 11.85
N ARG A 671 0.47 1.11 10.94
CA ARG A 671 0.18 0.45 9.66
C ARG A 671 -0.32 -0.98 9.81
N GLU A 672 -0.12 -1.59 10.98
CA GLU A 672 -0.61 -2.95 11.27
C GLU A 672 -2.01 -2.98 11.88
N ILE A 673 -2.55 -1.83 12.31
CA ILE A 673 -3.91 -1.68 12.84
C ILE A 673 -4.85 -0.93 11.87
N ILE A 674 -4.31 -0.38 10.78
CA ILE A 674 -5.07 0.18 9.65
C ILE A 674 -5.09 -0.87 8.54
N LEU A 675 -6.29 -1.23 8.05
CA LEU A 675 -6.44 -2.24 6.99
C LEU A 675 -5.68 -1.82 5.73
N PHE A 676 -5.84 -0.57 5.31
CA PHE A 676 -5.22 -0.01 4.11
C PHE A 676 -4.51 1.31 4.46
N PRO A 677 -3.28 1.26 5.02
CA PRO A 677 -2.52 2.46 5.33
C PRO A 677 -2.08 3.16 4.04
N LEU A 678 -1.82 4.47 4.10
CA LEU A 678 -1.24 5.18 2.96
C LEU A 678 0.21 4.71 2.78
N LEU A 679 0.58 4.39 1.55
CA LEU A 679 1.93 3.98 1.19
C LEU A 679 2.49 4.93 0.15
N ARG A 680 3.82 5.02 0.08
CA ARG A 680 4.47 5.68 -1.04
C ARG A 680 4.08 4.95 -2.32
N HIS A 681 3.96 5.71 -3.42
CA HIS A 681 3.83 5.09 -4.74
C HIS A 681 4.94 4.07 -4.93
N GLU A 682 4.59 2.96 -5.57
CA GLU A 682 5.62 2.10 -6.15
C GLU A 682 6.42 2.96 -7.11
N ALA A 683 7.74 2.79 -7.15
CA ALA A 683 8.55 3.47 -8.14
C ALA A 683 7.95 3.12 -9.49
N SER A 684 7.28 4.09 -10.14
CA SER A 684 6.68 3.88 -11.44
C SER A 684 7.80 3.39 -12.35
N HIS A 685 7.63 2.20 -12.89
CA HIS A 685 8.37 1.76 -14.05
C HIS A 685 7.79 2.52 -15.26
N GLU A 686 7.95 3.85 -15.26
CA GLU A 686 7.75 4.70 -16.43
C GLU A 686 8.94 4.56 -17.39
#